data_AF-A0AB38A7U1-F1
#
_entry.id   AF-A0AB38A7U1-F1
#
_cell.length_a   1.000
_cell.length_b   1.000
_cell.length_c   1.000
_cell.angle_alpha   90.00
_cell.angle_beta   90.00
_cell.angle_gamma   90.00
#
_symmetry.space_group_name_H-M   'P 1'
#
loop_
_entity.id
_entity.type
_entity.pdbx_description
1 polymer ?
#
loop_
_entity_poly.entity_id
_entity_poly.type
_entity_poly.pdbx_seq_one_letter_code
_entity_poly.pdbx_strand_id
1 'polypeptide(L)'
;MLQPLTNLFLAIVDWAHGLTGSYWVAIFVFTLVSKIVLMPLSLWCQKNSIVMVQVMPDLFQLKEKYFGDKETIGEMQSELYKKHHYHPLLSLIPLAVQIFILFALVDVIHAITESGAAGTEFLGLVPAVNGGASLIMVVAATLSAVAMGFASNVINPLQREQSTAEKNTTNGLSIALSLFLAFYVACGMAFYWVCSNLLSIVVQLLCNVIIPPAKSIDYERLEQTRSSYEAMVNATKSEHKWWQRDPHAARERADYKRFFKIDNKHLVFYSEGSGFYKYFRGAIEWLLSHSDIRIHYVTSDPNDQIFDLAKSEPRILPYYLGQRRLITLMMKMDADVVVTSLGDLDNYYIKRSYVSKDTEYLYMCHHMTSMTVTSTRGEYTNYDGVLCVGPHQQKDARAVEKFYGTREKKLPLVGYDLLDREIADYAAMEKTVHERPEILIAPTWNYDNILDSCINDLLDNLLGHGYHITLRPHPEYIKRYKSKLDALMERYASTPAEELTFECDFSGHSSILEADILITDWSSISAEFSFTTLKPCLFVDTTMKELNPDWKQITEWTPSDISIRNEIGRSVDPKNLSGLCETIDDMVKNPQTWASQIEDIRSNMISNLGHGGEAAGKFILDEVLAHQKAKQGDK
;
A
#
# COMPACT_ATOMS: atom_id res chain seq x y z
N MET A 1 30.45 35.70 33.16
CA MET A 1 29.02 35.38 33.32
C MET A 1 28.78 34.13 34.19
N LEU A 2 29.65 33.11 34.14
CA LEU A 2 29.49 31.88 34.91
C LEU A 2 30.06 31.91 36.34
N GLN A 3 30.89 32.90 36.69
CA GLN A 3 31.56 32.99 38.01
C GLN A 3 30.65 32.79 39.24
N PRO A 4 29.43 33.37 39.32
CA PRO A 4 28.53 33.08 40.45
C PRO A 4 28.12 31.61 40.54
N LEU A 5 27.94 30.94 39.38
CA LEU A 5 27.58 29.53 39.29
C LEU A 5 28.78 28.64 39.66
N THR A 6 29.98 28.98 39.19
CA THR A 6 31.24 28.30 39.57
C THR A 6 31.47 28.37 41.07
N ASN A 7 31.25 29.53 41.70
CA ASN A 7 31.38 29.70 43.15
C ASN A 7 30.37 28.86 43.93
N LEU A 8 29.12 28.80 43.46
CA LEU A 8 28.11 27.93 44.05
C LEU A 8 28.50 26.45 43.94
N PHE A 9 29.03 26.04 42.80
CA PHE A 9 29.44 24.65 42.58
C PHE A 9 30.64 24.27 43.44
N LEU A 10 31.64 25.15 43.56
CA LEU A 10 32.77 25.00 44.48
C LEU A 10 32.29 24.83 45.92
N ALA A 11 31.35 25.66 46.39
CA ALA A 11 30.81 25.55 47.74
C ALA A 11 30.17 24.17 48.01
N ILE A 12 29.46 23.61 47.04
CA ILE A 12 28.85 22.28 47.13
C ILE A 12 29.93 21.19 47.15
N VAL A 13 30.94 21.30 46.29
CA VAL A 13 32.04 20.33 46.19
C VAL A 13 32.92 20.37 47.44
N ASP A 14 33.25 21.54 47.97
CA ASP A 14 34.03 21.72 49.19
C ASP A 14 33.27 21.20 50.41
N TRP A 15 31.96 21.44 50.49
CA TRP A 15 31.11 20.87 51.53
C TRP A 15 31.11 19.33 51.48
N ALA A 16 30.96 18.75 50.30
CA ALA A 16 30.97 17.29 50.12
C ALA A 16 32.37 16.69 50.38
N HIS A 17 33.43 17.42 50.02
CA HIS A 17 34.81 17.05 50.32
C HIS A 17 35.07 17.09 51.84
N GLY A 18 34.59 18.12 52.55
CA GLY A 18 34.74 18.25 54.00
C GLY A 18 34.10 17.10 54.80
N LEU A 19 33.10 16.41 54.23
CA LEU A 19 32.47 15.24 54.83
C LEU A 19 33.21 13.92 54.56
N THR A 20 33.95 13.82 53.45
CA THR A 20 34.42 12.53 52.91
C THR A 20 35.93 12.45 52.68
N GLY A 21 36.62 13.59 52.60
CA GLY A 21 38.03 13.70 52.25
C GLY A 21 38.38 13.28 50.82
N SER A 22 37.40 13.11 49.92
CA SER A 22 37.61 12.63 48.55
C SER A 22 36.88 13.48 47.51
N TYR A 23 37.64 14.10 46.61
CA TYR A 23 37.08 14.90 45.52
C TYR A 23 36.28 14.06 44.50
N TRP A 24 36.58 12.76 44.38
CA TRP A 24 35.76 11.84 43.58
C TRP A 24 34.35 11.70 44.17
N VAL A 25 34.26 11.50 45.48
CA VAL A 25 32.96 11.42 46.17
C VAL A 25 32.27 12.78 46.13
N ALA A 26 33.01 13.88 46.23
CA ALA A 26 32.46 15.23 46.12
C ALA A 26 31.82 15.49 44.74
N ILE A 27 32.48 15.10 43.63
CA ILE A 27 31.91 15.19 42.28
C ILE A 27 30.65 14.31 42.15
N PHE A 28 30.67 13.10 42.71
CA PHE A 28 29.48 12.23 42.71
C PHE A 28 28.30 12.87 43.48
N VAL A 29 28.55 13.38 44.68
CA VAL A 29 27.53 14.06 45.51
C VAL A 29 27.00 15.30 44.80
N PHE A 30 27.88 16.12 44.22
CA PHE A 30 27.47 17.25 43.38
C PHE A 30 26.53 16.80 42.25
N THR A 31 26.90 15.73 41.55
CA THR A 31 26.08 15.18 40.46
C THR A 31 24.71 14.73 40.99
N LEU A 32 24.67 14.01 42.10
CA LEU A 32 23.42 13.58 42.74
C LEU A 32 22.54 14.77 43.13
N VAL A 33 23.09 15.78 43.80
CA VAL A 33 22.37 17.00 44.18
C VAL A 33 21.83 17.72 42.94
N SER A 34 22.64 17.86 41.89
CA SER A 34 22.20 18.49 40.63
C SER A 34 21.00 17.76 40.01
N LYS A 35 20.98 16.42 40.02
CA LYS A 35 19.86 15.63 39.51
C LYS A 35 18.60 15.78 40.37
N ILE A 36 18.74 15.86 41.69
CA ILE A 36 17.63 16.11 42.62
C ILE A 36 17.02 17.50 42.36
N VAL A 37 17.85 18.52 42.23
CA VAL A 37 17.41 19.89 41.92
C VAL A 37 16.71 19.96 40.56
N LEU A 38 17.19 19.21 39.57
CA LEU A 38 16.61 19.13 38.23
C LEU A 38 15.48 18.10 38.10
N MET A 39 15.07 17.43 39.19
CA MET A 39 13.99 16.45 39.18
C MET A 39 12.67 17.04 38.68
N PRO A 40 12.22 18.26 39.07
CA PRO A 40 11.01 18.86 38.54
C PRO A 40 11.06 19.07 37.02
N LEU A 41 12.22 19.48 36.49
CA LEU A 41 12.45 19.62 35.04
C LEU A 41 12.35 18.26 34.34
N SER A 42 12.92 17.21 34.94
CA SER A 42 12.88 15.85 34.42
C SER A 42 11.44 15.30 34.37
N LEU A 43 10.64 15.54 35.41
CA LEU A 43 9.20 15.19 35.43
C LEU A 43 8.40 15.95 34.35
N TRP A 44 8.74 17.22 34.11
CA TRP A 44 8.10 18.00 33.05
C TRP A 44 8.42 17.45 31.65
N CYS A 45 9.69 17.08 31.41
CA CYS A 45 10.11 16.43 30.15
C CYS A 45 9.48 15.05 29.96
N GLN A 46 9.37 14.27 31.04
CA GLN A 46 8.67 12.97 31.06
C GLN A 46 7.22 13.14 30.62
N LYS A 47 6.50 14.11 31.21
CA LYS A 47 5.10 14.39 30.85
C LYS A 47 4.96 14.75 29.37
N ASN A 48 5.81 15.63 28.84
CA ASN A 48 5.80 16.00 27.42
C ASN A 48 6.12 14.79 26.50
N SER A 49 6.99 13.88 26.94
CA SER A 49 7.32 12.65 26.19
C SER A 49 6.15 11.67 26.17
N ILE A 50 5.44 11.51 27.28
CA ILE A 50 4.22 10.69 27.35
C ILE A 50 3.14 11.26 26.44
N VAL A 51 2.93 12.59 26.43
CA VAL A 51 2.00 13.26 25.51
C VAL A 51 2.35 12.95 24.06
N MET A 52 3.63 12.97 23.68
CA MET A 52 4.04 12.60 22.32
C MET A 52 3.63 11.16 21.97
N VAL A 53 3.83 10.20 22.88
CA VAL A 53 3.42 8.81 22.65
C VAL A 53 1.89 8.68 22.55
N GLN A 54 1.13 9.46 23.33
CA GLN A 54 -0.33 9.53 23.20
C GLN A 54 -0.80 10.10 21.86
N VAL A 55 0.00 10.97 21.24
CA VAL A 55 -0.28 11.60 19.95
C VAL A 55 0.14 10.72 18.77
N MET A 56 1.08 9.79 18.95
CA MET A 56 1.56 8.92 17.87
C MET A 56 0.47 8.17 17.10
N PRO A 57 -0.59 7.61 17.72
CA PRO A 57 -1.65 6.94 16.98
C PRO A 57 -2.38 7.89 16.02
N ASP A 58 -2.72 9.10 16.50
CA ASP A 58 -3.34 10.14 15.68
C ASP A 58 -2.37 10.61 14.57
N LEU A 59 -1.07 10.65 14.85
CA LEU A 59 -0.04 10.99 13.88
C LEU A 59 0.09 9.92 12.78
N PHE A 60 0.02 8.63 13.11
CA PHE A 60 0.05 7.56 12.12
C PHE A 60 -1.21 7.59 11.25
N GLN A 61 -2.39 7.77 11.86
CA GLN A 61 -3.65 7.95 11.11
C GLN A 61 -3.61 9.18 10.20
N LEU A 62 -3.01 10.28 10.66
CA LEU A 62 -2.80 11.47 9.86
C LEU A 62 -1.90 11.19 8.65
N LYS A 63 -0.76 10.52 8.87
CA LYS A 63 0.18 10.14 7.81
C LYS A 63 -0.42 9.14 6.83
N GLU A 64 -1.32 8.30 7.30
CA GLU A 64 -2.11 7.39 6.47
C GLU A 64 -3.10 8.16 5.59
N LYS A 65 -3.89 9.04 6.21
CA LYS A 65 -4.89 9.86 5.52
C LYS A 65 -4.30 10.75 4.44
N TYR A 66 -3.10 11.29 4.63
CA TYR A 66 -2.45 12.22 3.70
C TYR A 66 -1.20 11.61 3.04
N PHE A 67 -1.20 10.30 2.79
CA PHE A 67 -0.01 9.59 2.34
C PHE A 67 0.67 10.19 1.09
N GLY A 68 1.99 10.36 1.17
CA GLY A 68 2.79 10.95 0.09
C GLY A 68 2.72 12.48 0.02
N ASP A 69 1.75 13.13 0.68
CA ASP A 69 1.62 14.58 0.74
C ASP A 69 2.36 15.19 1.93
N LYS A 70 3.68 15.29 1.80
CA LYS A 70 4.56 15.74 2.89
C LYS A 70 4.22 17.14 3.44
N GLU A 71 3.69 18.01 2.60
CA GLU A 71 3.33 19.38 2.97
C GLU A 71 2.14 19.37 3.94
N THR A 72 1.01 18.81 3.51
CA THR A 72 -0.20 18.66 4.34
C THR A 72 0.08 17.84 5.61
N ILE A 73 0.87 16.77 5.51
CA ILE A 73 1.31 16.02 6.71
C ILE A 73 2.04 16.94 7.69
N GLY A 74 2.97 17.76 7.20
CA GLY A 74 3.74 18.68 8.04
C GLY A 74 2.88 19.73 8.73
N GLU A 75 1.94 20.32 8.00
CA GLU A 75 0.98 21.31 8.52
C GLU A 75 0.07 20.68 9.59
N MET A 76 -0.62 19.59 9.23
CA MET A 76 -1.56 18.93 10.13
C MET A 76 -0.86 18.30 11.34
N GLN A 77 0.39 17.83 11.21
CA GLN A 77 1.20 17.35 12.33
C GLN A 77 1.49 18.51 13.31
N SER A 78 1.77 19.71 12.80
CA SER A 78 1.97 20.90 13.64
C SER A 78 0.70 21.27 14.41
N GLU A 79 -0.46 21.22 13.75
CA GLU A 79 -1.76 21.46 14.39
C GLU A 79 -2.08 20.41 15.44
N LEU A 80 -1.82 19.14 15.14
CA LEU A 80 -1.99 18.03 16.07
C LEU A 80 -1.13 18.23 17.32
N TYR A 81 0.14 18.62 17.16
CA TYR A 81 1.01 18.93 18.30
C TYR A 81 0.48 20.09 19.15
N LYS A 82 -0.02 21.16 18.51
CA LYS A 82 -0.64 22.29 19.23
C LYS A 82 -1.89 21.86 20.01
N LYS A 83 -2.77 21.06 19.39
CA LYS A 83 -4.02 20.57 19.99
C LYS A 83 -3.76 19.72 21.24
N HIS A 84 -2.70 18.93 21.24
CA HIS A 84 -2.33 18.07 22.37
C HIS A 84 -1.33 18.73 23.34
N HIS A 85 -1.05 20.03 23.17
CA HIS A 85 -0.08 20.77 23.98
C HIS A 85 1.31 20.12 24.04
N TYR A 86 1.71 19.46 22.94
CA TYR A 86 3.05 18.92 22.79
C TYR A 86 4.01 20.01 22.29
N HIS A 87 5.16 20.11 22.91
CA HIS A 87 6.19 21.08 22.54
C HIS A 87 7.50 20.36 22.17
N PRO A 88 7.89 20.32 20.89
CA PRO A 88 9.10 19.63 20.44
C PRO A 88 10.39 20.18 21.10
N LEU A 89 10.54 21.50 21.17
CA LEU A 89 11.74 22.17 21.71
C LEU A 89 11.94 21.98 23.22
N LEU A 90 10.88 21.58 23.92
CA LEU A 90 10.89 21.37 25.35
C LEU A 90 11.85 20.22 25.74
N SER A 91 12.02 19.26 24.84
CA SER A 91 13.02 18.19 24.94
C SER A 91 14.49 18.66 24.88
N LEU A 92 14.74 19.87 24.37
CA LEU A 92 16.09 20.46 24.28
C LEU A 92 16.51 21.21 25.55
N ILE A 93 15.56 21.54 26.44
CA ILE A 93 15.83 22.30 27.67
C ILE A 93 16.80 21.57 28.60
N PRO A 94 16.67 20.25 28.86
CA PRO A 94 17.64 19.53 29.67
C PRO A 94 19.07 19.60 29.11
N LEU A 95 19.21 19.52 27.78
CA LEU A 95 20.51 19.63 27.13
C LEU A 95 21.11 21.03 27.32
N ALA A 96 20.31 22.08 27.16
CA ALA A 96 20.77 23.45 27.39
C ALA A 96 21.25 23.65 28.84
N VAL A 97 20.46 23.21 29.83
CA VAL A 97 20.84 23.27 31.25
C VAL A 97 22.12 22.46 31.50
N GLN A 98 22.21 21.26 30.92
CA GLN A 98 23.39 20.40 31.05
C GLN A 98 24.66 21.07 30.50
N ILE A 99 24.58 21.77 29.37
CA ILE A 99 25.71 22.51 28.79
C ILE A 99 26.19 23.62 29.74
N PHE A 100 25.28 24.37 30.36
CA PHE A 100 25.67 25.40 31.34
C PHE A 100 26.34 24.82 32.59
N ILE A 101 25.83 23.68 33.09
CA ILE A 101 26.45 22.98 34.22
C ILE A 101 27.85 22.50 33.85
N LEU A 102 28.02 21.95 32.65
CA LEU A 102 29.32 21.46 32.18
C LEU A 102 30.37 22.58 32.12
N PHE A 103 30.03 23.74 31.56
CA PHE A 103 30.98 24.85 31.49
C PHE A 103 31.44 25.33 32.87
N ALA A 104 30.52 25.49 33.83
CA ALA A 104 30.89 25.88 35.18
C ALA A 104 31.68 24.78 35.91
N LEU A 105 31.36 23.50 35.66
CA LEU A 105 32.07 22.38 36.29
C LEU A 105 33.50 22.22 35.77
N VAL A 106 33.78 22.57 34.51
CA VAL A 106 35.16 22.61 33.99
C VAL A 106 36.03 23.55 34.84
N ASP A 107 35.55 24.77 35.11
CA ASP A 107 36.27 25.73 35.95
C ASP A 107 36.46 25.22 37.39
N VAL A 108 35.45 24.56 37.96
CA VAL A 108 35.52 23.93 39.30
C VAL A 108 36.63 22.87 39.34
N ILE A 109 36.69 22.00 38.34
CA ILE A 109 37.68 20.92 38.30
C ILE A 109 39.09 21.49 38.12
N HIS A 110 39.26 22.49 37.26
CA HIS A 110 40.55 23.19 37.14
C HIS A 110 40.98 23.86 38.45
N ALA A 111 40.07 24.56 39.13
CA ALA A 111 40.39 25.21 40.41
C ALA A 111 40.84 24.19 41.48
N ILE A 112 40.18 23.04 41.55
CA ILE A 112 40.52 21.98 42.51
C ILE A 112 41.87 21.32 42.16
N THR A 113 42.15 21.07 40.88
CA THR A 113 43.40 20.41 40.48
C THR A 113 44.61 21.35 40.54
N GLU A 114 44.41 22.64 40.23
CA GLU A 114 45.45 23.68 40.37
C GLU A 114 45.80 23.98 41.83
N SER A 115 44.88 23.73 42.77
CA SER A 115 45.15 23.87 44.21
C SER A 115 46.20 22.87 44.74
N GLY A 116 46.48 21.80 43.98
CA GLY A 116 47.43 20.76 44.38
C GLY A 116 46.96 19.90 45.55
N ALA A 117 45.66 19.87 45.84
CA ALA A 117 45.13 19.06 46.93
C ALA A 117 45.38 17.55 46.68
N ALA A 118 45.75 16.82 47.75
CA ALA A 118 46.07 15.40 47.65
C ALA A 118 44.91 14.59 47.02
N GLY A 119 45.22 13.71 46.06
CA GLY A 119 44.23 12.87 45.37
C GLY A 119 43.55 13.52 44.15
N THR A 120 43.96 14.74 43.76
CA THR A 120 43.42 15.45 42.58
C THR A 120 44.25 15.27 41.31
N GLU A 121 45.46 14.71 41.42
CA GLU A 121 46.42 14.56 40.31
C GLU A 121 45.80 13.85 39.10
N PHE A 122 45.09 12.74 39.35
CA PHE A 122 44.45 11.98 38.27
C PHE A 122 43.21 12.69 37.72
N LEU A 123 42.46 13.45 38.53
CA LEU A 123 41.27 14.19 38.09
C LEU A 123 41.60 15.24 37.02
N GLY A 124 42.79 15.83 37.08
CA GLY A 124 43.25 16.86 36.15
C GLY A 124 43.85 16.35 34.84
N LEU A 125 44.13 15.04 34.72
CA LEU A 125 44.73 14.49 33.50
C LEU A 125 43.76 14.59 32.32
N VAL A 126 44.29 14.93 31.15
CA VAL A 126 43.53 14.96 29.89
C VAL A 126 44.00 13.81 29.01
N PRO A 127 43.13 12.84 28.65
CA PRO A 127 43.58 11.61 27.99
C PRO A 127 44.32 11.81 26.66
N ALA A 128 43.94 12.80 25.85
CA ALA A 128 44.62 13.15 24.60
C ALA A 128 46.05 13.68 24.81
N VAL A 129 46.34 14.24 25.98
CA VAL A 129 47.65 14.84 26.31
C VAL A 129 48.50 13.86 27.12
N ASN A 130 47.93 13.25 28.15
CA ASN A 130 48.66 12.44 29.12
C ASN A 130 48.73 10.96 28.74
N GLY A 131 47.76 10.43 28.00
CA GLY A 131 47.69 9.01 27.64
C GLY A 131 47.71 8.06 28.84
N GLY A 132 48.09 6.80 28.61
CA GLY A 132 48.26 5.80 29.67
C GLY A 132 46.97 5.53 30.47
N ALA A 133 47.06 5.58 31.79
CA ALA A 133 45.96 5.24 32.70
C ALA A 133 44.73 6.16 32.55
N SER A 134 44.91 7.40 32.09
CA SER A 134 43.81 8.36 31.87
C SER A 134 42.78 7.88 30.83
N LEU A 135 43.18 6.99 29.90
CA LEU A 135 42.29 6.37 28.90
C LEU A 135 41.19 5.51 29.52
N ILE A 136 41.36 5.04 30.77
CA ILE A 136 40.32 4.31 31.50
C ILE A 136 39.05 5.18 31.62
N MET A 137 39.20 6.50 31.77
CA MET A 137 38.06 7.41 31.87
C MET A 137 37.32 7.59 30.55
N VAL A 138 38.02 7.50 29.42
CA VAL A 138 37.39 7.48 28.08
C VAL A 138 36.53 6.24 27.93
N VAL A 139 37.09 5.07 28.29
CA VAL A 139 36.36 3.80 28.23
C VAL A 139 35.17 3.82 29.19
N ALA A 140 35.35 4.27 30.42
CA ALA A 140 34.28 4.37 31.41
C ALA A 140 33.14 5.30 30.96
N ALA A 141 33.48 6.50 30.47
CA ALA A 141 32.48 7.45 29.94
C ALA A 141 31.72 6.86 28.76
N THR A 142 32.42 6.22 27.82
CA THR A 142 31.80 5.56 26.65
C THR A 142 30.88 4.42 27.07
N LEU A 143 31.32 3.53 27.98
CA LEU A 143 30.50 2.44 28.49
C LEU A 143 29.27 2.94 29.26
N SER A 144 29.40 4.05 29.99
CA SER A 144 28.25 4.67 30.67
C SER A 144 27.22 5.22 29.68
N ALA A 145 27.66 5.79 28.55
CA ALA A 145 26.79 6.28 27.48
C ALA A 145 26.08 5.12 26.75
N VAL A 146 26.80 4.01 26.51
CA VAL A 146 26.23 2.77 25.99
C VAL A 146 25.15 2.24 26.93
N ALA A 147 25.45 2.12 28.22
CA ALA A 147 24.51 1.66 29.24
C ALA A 147 23.25 2.55 29.30
N MET A 148 23.42 3.88 29.27
CA MET A 148 22.32 4.83 29.22
C MET A 148 21.50 4.69 27.94
N GLY A 149 22.13 4.51 26.77
CA GLY A 149 21.42 4.32 25.49
C GLY A 149 20.56 3.05 25.46
N PHE A 150 21.09 1.93 25.97
CA PHE A 150 20.32 0.70 26.11
C PHE A 150 19.20 0.82 27.14
N ALA A 151 19.46 1.46 28.27
CA ALA A 151 18.43 1.72 29.28
C ALA A 151 17.31 2.56 28.66
N SER A 152 17.61 3.70 28.03
CA SER A 152 16.62 4.59 27.42
C SER A 152 15.74 3.92 26.38
N ASN A 153 16.27 2.97 25.59
CA ASN A 153 15.46 2.19 24.64
C ASN A 153 14.32 1.40 25.33
N VAL A 154 14.44 1.12 26.62
CA VAL A 154 13.45 0.37 27.41
C VAL A 154 12.64 1.29 28.33
N ILE A 155 13.31 2.20 29.05
CA ILE A 155 12.69 2.96 30.13
C ILE A 155 12.23 4.36 29.73
N ASN A 156 12.73 4.95 28.63
CA ASN A 156 12.23 6.24 28.17
C ASN A 156 10.99 6.02 27.28
N PRO A 157 9.81 6.59 27.64
CA PRO A 157 8.57 6.29 26.96
C PRO A 157 8.60 6.66 25.47
N LEU A 158 9.22 7.77 25.10
CA LEU A 158 9.29 8.22 23.71
C LEU A 158 10.32 7.43 22.90
N GLN A 159 11.53 7.26 23.43
CA GLN A 159 12.60 6.54 22.74
C GLN A 159 12.25 5.06 22.54
N ARG A 160 11.48 4.46 23.45
CA ARG A 160 10.95 3.10 23.29
C ARG A 160 10.08 2.95 22.04
N GLU A 161 9.29 3.97 21.69
CA GLU A 161 8.35 3.94 20.57
C GLU A 161 8.92 4.46 19.24
N GLN A 162 10.18 4.90 19.23
CA GLN A 162 10.90 5.27 18.01
C GLN A 162 11.26 4.04 17.16
N SER A 163 11.47 4.27 15.87
CA SER A 163 11.96 3.26 14.95
C SER A 163 13.38 2.80 15.30
N THR A 164 13.78 1.61 14.86
CA THR A 164 15.13 1.08 15.07
C THR A 164 16.21 2.01 14.51
N ALA A 165 15.96 2.64 13.36
CA ALA A 165 16.88 3.59 12.75
C ALA A 165 17.07 4.85 13.61
N GLU A 166 16.00 5.40 14.16
CA GLU A 166 16.04 6.58 15.05
C GLU A 166 16.76 6.26 16.37
N LYS A 167 16.47 5.10 16.98
CA LYS A 167 17.16 4.62 18.19
C LYS A 167 18.66 4.46 17.95
N ASN A 168 19.04 3.81 16.86
CA ASN A 168 20.45 3.59 16.51
C ASN A 168 21.17 4.91 16.22
N THR A 169 20.50 5.85 15.54
CA THR A 169 21.06 7.18 15.27
C THR A 169 21.29 7.95 16.57
N THR A 170 20.29 7.99 17.46
CA THR A 170 20.35 8.71 18.73
C THR A 170 21.41 8.13 19.66
N ASN A 171 21.42 6.80 19.83
CA ASN A 171 22.41 6.12 20.65
C ASN A 171 23.81 6.23 20.05
N GLY A 172 23.95 6.03 18.74
CA GLY A 172 25.23 6.13 18.03
C GLY A 172 25.85 7.52 18.16
N LEU A 173 25.05 8.58 17.99
CA LEU A 173 25.53 9.96 18.17
C LEU A 173 26.00 10.22 19.60
N SER A 174 25.22 9.80 20.60
CA SER A 174 25.58 9.99 22.03
C SER A 174 26.85 9.23 22.42
N ILE A 175 27.00 7.99 21.96
CA ILE A 175 28.18 7.15 22.22
C ILE A 175 29.42 7.75 21.53
N ALA A 176 29.30 8.13 20.25
CA ALA A 176 30.39 8.74 19.50
C ALA A 176 30.83 10.07 20.12
N LEU A 177 29.88 10.91 20.54
CA LEU A 177 30.16 12.17 21.20
C LEU A 177 30.87 11.96 22.55
N SER A 178 30.39 11.01 23.36
CA SER A 178 31.01 10.67 24.65
C SER A 178 32.43 10.14 24.47
N LEU A 179 32.64 9.24 23.50
CA LEU A 179 33.95 8.70 23.17
C LEU A 179 34.90 9.82 22.74
N PHE A 180 34.49 10.66 21.78
CA PHE A 180 35.33 11.72 21.24
C PHE A 180 35.65 12.78 22.28
N LEU A 181 34.65 13.33 22.98
CA LEU A 181 34.87 14.41 23.93
C LEU A 181 35.65 13.96 25.17
N ALA A 182 35.49 12.70 25.61
CA ALA A 182 36.22 12.18 26.77
C ALA A 182 37.73 12.17 26.58
N PHE A 183 38.23 12.15 25.33
CA PHE A 183 39.67 12.31 25.07
C PHE A 183 40.19 13.71 25.43
N TYR A 184 39.37 14.74 25.29
CA TYR A 184 39.83 16.14 25.35
C TYR A 184 39.49 16.85 26.66
N VAL A 185 38.69 16.23 27.52
CA VAL A 185 38.34 16.78 28.84
C VAL A 185 39.16 16.13 29.95
N ALA A 186 39.27 16.82 31.08
CA ALA A 186 39.91 16.29 32.27
C ALA A 186 39.20 15.01 32.77
N CYS A 187 39.94 14.08 33.35
CA CYS A 187 39.41 12.82 33.89
C CYS A 187 38.28 13.04 34.91
N GLY A 188 38.32 14.12 35.69
CA GLY A 188 37.22 14.49 36.58
C GLY A 188 35.92 14.84 35.85
N MET A 189 36.01 15.48 34.67
CA MET A 189 34.84 15.75 33.82
C MET A 189 34.27 14.45 33.24
N ALA A 190 35.15 13.55 32.79
CA ALA A 190 34.73 12.23 32.32
C ALA A 190 34.06 11.42 33.44
N PHE A 191 34.55 11.54 34.68
CA PHE A 191 33.94 10.92 35.85
C PHE A 191 32.55 11.47 36.14
N TYR A 192 32.40 12.80 36.08
CA TYR A 192 31.10 13.45 36.16
C TYR A 192 30.11 12.89 35.12
N TRP A 193 30.54 12.69 33.86
CA TRP A 193 29.68 12.08 32.85
C TRP A 193 29.25 10.65 33.19
N VAL A 194 30.18 9.83 33.70
CA VAL A 194 29.86 8.47 34.16
C VAL A 194 28.78 8.52 35.24
N CYS A 195 28.98 9.32 36.29
CA CYS A 195 28.01 9.48 37.36
C CYS A 195 26.67 10.03 36.85
N SER A 196 26.71 11.03 35.96
CA SER A 196 25.53 11.68 35.41
C SER A 196 24.70 10.73 34.56
N ASN A 197 25.32 9.90 33.71
CA ASN A 197 24.64 8.88 32.91
C ASN A 197 23.97 7.83 33.79
N LEU A 198 24.70 7.27 34.77
CA LEU A 198 24.15 6.26 35.68
C LEU A 198 23.01 6.81 36.54
N LEU A 199 23.16 8.02 37.07
CA LEU A 199 22.10 8.69 37.83
C LEU A 199 20.92 9.07 36.94
N SER A 200 21.13 9.42 35.66
CA SER A 200 20.04 9.66 34.71
C SER A 200 19.17 8.42 34.52
N ILE A 201 19.73 7.21 34.52
CA ILE A 201 18.96 5.96 34.50
C ILE A 201 18.04 5.90 35.73
N VAL A 202 18.58 6.17 36.92
CA VAL A 202 17.82 6.17 38.17
C VAL A 202 16.72 7.24 38.15
N VAL A 203 17.03 8.47 37.72
CA VAL A 203 16.06 9.56 37.59
C VAL A 203 14.93 9.17 36.63
N GLN A 204 15.25 8.52 35.51
CA GLN A 204 14.25 8.06 34.55
C GLN A 204 13.37 6.94 35.12
N LEU A 205 13.95 6.01 35.89
CA LEU A 205 13.18 5.01 36.63
C LEU A 205 12.24 5.66 37.66
N LEU A 206 12.71 6.65 38.42
CA LEU A 206 11.88 7.41 39.34
C LEU A 206 10.77 8.18 38.62
N CYS A 207 11.06 8.80 37.47
CA CYS A 207 10.05 9.43 36.62
C CYS A 207 8.96 8.44 36.21
N ASN A 208 9.32 7.21 35.85
CA ASN A 208 8.34 6.17 35.48
C ASN A 208 7.51 5.69 36.68
N VAL A 209 8.06 5.70 37.89
CA VAL A 209 7.30 5.38 39.11
C VAL A 209 6.33 6.51 39.46
N ILE A 210 6.77 7.77 39.37
CA ILE A 210 5.96 8.96 39.68
C ILE A 210 4.88 9.19 38.62
N ILE A 211 5.22 9.02 37.34
CA ILE A 211 4.34 9.20 36.19
C ILE A 211 4.38 7.92 35.33
N PRO A 212 3.57 6.90 35.65
CA PRO A 212 3.56 5.63 34.92
C PRO A 212 3.02 5.79 33.50
N PRO A 213 3.83 5.59 32.44
CA PRO A 213 3.38 5.77 31.06
C PRO A 213 2.21 4.84 30.69
N ALA A 214 2.24 3.60 31.17
CA ALA A 214 1.27 2.56 30.85
C ALA A 214 -0.17 2.86 31.29
N LYS A 215 -0.39 3.77 32.24
CA LYS A 215 -1.74 4.18 32.65
C LYS A 215 -2.42 5.12 31.65
N SER A 216 -1.64 5.71 30.75
CA SER A 216 -2.07 6.86 29.95
C SER A 216 -1.95 6.62 28.44
N ILE A 217 -1.32 5.51 28.04
CA ILE A 217 -1.03 5.18 26.64
C ILE A 217 -1.85 3.95 26.25
N ASP A 218 -2.62 4.09 25.19
CA ASP A 218 -3.30 2.98 24.53
C ASP A 218 -2.35 2.32 23.53
N TYR A 219 -1.63 1.29 24.00
CA TYR A 219 -0.65 0.58 23.17
C TYR A 219 -1.29 -0.26 22.07
N GLU A 220 -2.52 -0.73 22.27
CA GLU A 220 -3.24 -1.51 21.27
C GLU A 220 -3.57 -0.63 20.07
N ARG A 221 -4.15 0.55 20.32
CA ARG A 221 -4.41 1.55 19.26
C ARG A 221 -3.13 2.03 18.60
N LEU A 222 -2.06 2.25 19.37
CA LEU A 222 -0.76 2.65 18.83
C LEU A 222 -0.20 1.61 17.86
N GLU A 223 -0.20 0.34 18.25
CA GLU A 223 0.35 -0.73 17.41
C GLU A 223 -0.50 -0.99 16.17
N GLN A 224 -1.83 -0.92 16.30
CA GLN A 224 -2.76 -1.05 15.17
C GLN A 224 -2.52 0.05 14.12
N THR A 225 -2.46 1.32 14.55
CA THR A 225 -2.26 2.46 13.65
C THR A 225 -0.85 2.48 13.04
N ARG A 226 0.18 2.08 13.81
CA ARG A 226 1.54 1.89 13.29
C ARG A 226 1.58 0.81 12.21
N SER A 227 1.03 -0.37 12.49
CA SER A 227 1.03 -1.51 11.57
C SER A 227 0.29 -1.17 10.26
N SER A 228 -0.83 -0.47 10.35
CA SER A 228 -1.58 0.03 9.19
C SER A 228 -0.72 0.96 8.31
N TYR A 229 -0.09 1.96 8.94
CA TYR A 229 0.78 2.89 8.23
C TYR A 229 2.00 2.20 7.59
N GLU A 230 2.65 1.28 8.31
CA GLU A 230 3.80 0.52 7.80
C GLU A 230 3.43 -0.41 6.65
N ALA A 231 2.26 -1.05 6.70
CA ALA A 231 1.74 -1.87 5.61
C ALA A 231 1.59 -1.04 4.31
N MET A 232 1.04 0.17 4.41
CA MET A 232 0.91 1.09 3.28
C MET A 232 2.27 1.59 2.76
N VAL A 233 3.23 1.89 3.64
CA VAL A 233 4.60 2.25 3.23
C VAL A 233 5.29 1.10 2.48
N ASN A 234 5.09 -0.14 2.95
CA ASN A 234 5.67 -1.32 2.33
C ASN A 234 5.00 -1.66 0.99
N ALA A 235 3.68 -1.54 0.89
CA ALA A 235 2.93 -1.77 -0.35
C ALA A 235 3.34 -0.81 -1.48
N THR A 236 3.81 0.39 -1.13
CA THR A 236 4.22 1.42 -2.09
C THR A 236 5.75 1.56 -2.22
N LYS A 237 6.50 0.58 -1.70
CA LYS A 237 7.97 0.58 -1.76
C LYS A 237 8.41 0.29 -3.18
N SER A 238 9.22 1.20 -3.74
CA SER A 238 9.80 0.97 -5.07
C SER A 238 10.71 -0.26 -5.05
N GLU A 239 10.55 -1.13 -6.04
CA GLU A 239 11.48 -2.24 -6.30
C GLU A 239 12.84 -1.75 -6.84
N HIS A 240 12.88 -0.52 -7.37
CA HIS A 240 14.13 0.09 -7.79
C HIS A 240 15.03 0.38 -6.60
N LYS A 241 16.25 -0.11 -6.70
CA LYS A 241 17.27 0.13 -5.67
C LYS A 241 17.65 1.61 -5.70
N TRP A 242 17.98 2.18 -4.54
CA TRP A 242 18.24 3.63 -4.39
C TRP A 242 19.37 4.17 -5.29
N TRP A 243 20.25 3.31 -5.81
CA TRP A 243 21.33 3.65 -6.72
C TRP A 243 20.99 3.48 -8.21
N GLN A 244 19.86 2.87 -8.55
CA GLN A 244 19.41 2.73 -9.93
C GLN A 244 18.62 3.97 -10.34
N ARG A 245 18.97 4.53 -11.50
CA ARG A 245 18.21 5.65 -12.06
C ARG A 245 16.94 5.11 -12.70
N ASP A 246 15.79 5.53 -12.17
CA ASP A 246 14.50 5.30 -12.81
C ASP A 246 14.42 6.12 -14.12
N PRO A 247 14.29 5.47 -15.30
CA PRO A 247 14.21 6.16 -16.58
C PRO A 247 12.93 7.00 -16.73
N HIS A 248 11.87 6.71 -15.98
CA HIS A 248 10.57 7.38 -16.10
C HIS A 248 10.36 8.49 -15.07
N ALA A 249 11.21 8.62 -14.04
CA ALA A 249 11.09 9.64 -12.99
C ALA A 249 11.00 11.09 -13.51
N ALA A 250 11.68 11.40 -14.62
CA ALA A 250 11.62 12.73 -15.24
C ALA A 250 10.25 13.00 -15.86
N ARG A 251 9.70 12.02 -16.58
CA ARG A 251 8.36 12.07 -17.18
C ARG A 251 7.29 12.15 -16.12
N GLU A 252 7.36 11.27 -15.11
CA GLU A 252 6.43 11.24 -13.98
C GLU A 252 6.34 12.62 -13.30
N ARG A 253 7.49 13.28 -13.11
CA ARG A 253 7.54 14.64 -12.55
C ARG A 253 6.90 15.69 -13.47
N ALA A 254 7.17 15.60 -14.77
CA ALA A 254 6.61 16.51 -15.75
C ALA A 254 5.09 16.35 -15.87
N ASP A 255 4.60 15.12 -15.93
CA ASP A 255 3.19 14.76 -16.07
C ASP A 255 2.41 15.12 -14.80
N TYR A 256 2.95 14.84 -13.60
CA TYR A 256 2.36 15.28 -12.33
C TYR A 256 2.17 16.80 -12.30
N LYS A 257 3.21 17.56 -12.68
CA LYS A 257 3.11 19.03 -12.75
C LYS A 257 2.13 19.49 -13.83
N ARG A 258 2.10 18.83 -14.99
CA ARG A 258 1.18 19.16 -16.09
C ARG A 258 -0.28 18.93 -15.67
N PHE A 259 -0.55 17.87 -14.92
CA PHE A 259 -1.88 17.55 -14.43
C PHE A 259 -2.44 18.68 -13.55
N PHE A 260 -1.68 19.10 -12.53
CA PHE A 260 -2.11 20.16 -11.61
C PHE A 260 -2.07 21.57 -12.19
N LYS A 261 -1.42 21.79 -13.34
CA LYS A 261 -1.39 23.09 -14.00
C LYS A 261 -2.69 23.42 -14.75
N ILE A 262 -3.45 22.40 -15.16
CA ILE A 262 -4.68 22.60 -15.93
C ILE A 262 -5.84 22.68 -14.96
N ASP A 263 -6.47 23.84 -14.84
CA ASP A 263 -7.68 24.01 -14.03
C ASP A 263 -8.93 23.50 -14.78
N ASN A 264 -10.04 23.28 -14.05
CA ASN A 264 -11.35 22.90 -14.61
C ASN A 264 -11.33 21.65 -15.50
N LYS A 265 -10.82 20.53 -14.99
CA LYS A 265 -10.89 19.26 -15.72
C LYS A 265 -12.31 18.72 -15.65
N HIS A 266 -12.94 18.51 -16.78
CA HIS A 266 -14.29 17.96 -16.81
C HIS A 266 -14.31 16.44 -16.68
N LEU A 267 -13.36 15.76 -17.32
CA LEU A 267 -13.34 14.29 -17.36
C LEU A 267 -11.92 13.76 -17.22
N VAL A 268 -11.74 12.87 -16.24
CA VAL A 268 -10.53 12.10 -16.01
C VAL A 268 -10.84 10.61 -16.14
N PHE A 269 -10.08 9.88 -16.93
CA PHE A 269 -9.99 8.42 -16.84
C PHE A 269 -8.75 8.04 -16.05
N TYR A 270 -8.88 7.10 -15.13
CA TYR A 270 -7.74 6.45 -14.50
C TYR A 270 -7.69 4.97 -14.91
N SER A 271 -6.53 4.56 -15.41
CA SER A 271 -6.21 3.20 -15.84
C SER A 271 -5.02 2.66 -15.05
N GLU A 272 -5.14 1.45 -14.53
CA GLU A 272 -4.05 0.81 -13.78
C GLU A 272 -2.88 0.40 -14.70
N GLY A 273 -3.11 0.27 -16.01
CA GLY A 273 -2.08 0.03 -17.02
C GLY A 273 -2.65 -0.27 -18.40
N SER A 274 -1.77 -0.55 -19.37
CA SER A 274 -2.14 -0.74 -20.78
C SER A 274 -3.28 -1.76 -21.01
N GLY A 275 -3.29 -2.87 -20.28
CA GLY A 275 -4.31 -3.92 -20.39
C GLY A 275 -5.74 -3.48 -20.05
N PHE A 276 -5.92 -2.35 -19.34
CA PHE A 276 -7.23 -1.85 -18.93
C PHE A 276 -7.83 -0.84 -19.92
N TYR A 277 -7.04 -0.29 -20.85
CA TYR A 277 -7.55 0.65 -21.86
C TYR A 277 -8.74 0.09 -22.63
N LYS A 278 -8.75 -1.22 -22.90
CA LYS A 278 -9.81 -1.92 -23.63
C LYS A 278 -11.21 -1.71 -23.04
N TYR A 279 -11.34 -1.53 -21.72
CA TYR A 279 -12.62 -1.30 -21.06
C TYR A 279 -13.15 0.13 -21.23
N PHE A 280 -12.24 1.10 -21.44
CA PHE A 280 -12.61 2.50 -21.64
C PHE A 280 -12.73 2.88 -23.12
N ARG A 281 -12.19 2.04 -24.01
CA ARG A 281 -12.00 2.35 -25.43
C ARG A 281 -13.26 2.85 -26.11
N GLY A 282 -14.36 2.09 -26.07
CA GLY A 282 -15.62 2.48 -26.71
C GLY A 282 -16.18 3.81 -26.20
N ALA A 283 -16.18 4.02 -24.89
CA ALA A 283 -16.63 5.28 -24.31
C ALA A 283 -15.77 6.46 -24.76
N ILE A 284 -14.44 6.30 -24.75
CA ILE A 284 -13.49 7.33 -25.20
C ILE A 284 -13.69 7.66 -26.69
N GLU A 285 -13.76 6.64 -27.56
CA GLU A 285 -13.97 6.80 -29.01
C GLU A 285 -15.31 7.50 -29.30
N TRP A 286 -16.37 7.13 -28.58
CA TRP A 286 -17.68 7.76 -28.73
C TRP A 286 -17.66 9.23 -28.26
N LEU A 287 -17.06 9.52 -27.10
CA LEU A 287 -16.94 10.89 -26.58
C LEU A 287 -16.16 11.80 -27.55
N LEU A 288 -15.07 11.31 -28.13
CA LEU A 288 -14.26 12.07 -29.08
C LEU A 288 -14.99 12.35 -30.39
N SER A 289 -15.90 11.46 -30.81
CA SER A 289 -16.68 11.64 -32.04
C SER A 289 -17.94 12.49 -31.85
N HIS A 290 -18.49 12.57 -30.63
CA HIS A 290 -19.78 13.20 -30.35
C HIS A 290 -19.69 14.43 -29.44
N SER A 291 -18.50 14.82 -28.99
CA SER A 291 -18.29 16.00 -28.15
C SER A 291 -16.93 16.66 -28.39
N ASP A 292 -16.75 17.85 -27.84
CA ASP A 292 -15.49 18.60 -27.80
C ASP A 292 -14.72 18.42 -26.48
N ILE A 293 -15.12 17.44 -25.67
CA ILE A 293 -14.53 17.22 -24.34
C ILE A 293 -13.04 16.87 -24.45
N ARG A 294 -12.26 17.39 -23.50
CA ARG A 294 -10.85 17.03 -23.32
C ARG A 294 -10.76 15.88 -22.33
N ILE A 295 -10.09 14.81 -22.74
CA ILE A 295 -9.96 13.57 -21.97
C ILE A 295 -8.63 13.60 -21.24
N HIS A 296 -8.66 13.75 -19.92
CA HIS A 296 -7.46 13.59 -19.10
C HIS A 296 -7.30 12.11 -18.76
N TYR A 297 -6.23 11.46 -19.23
CA TYR A 297 -6.03 10.02 -19.04
C TYR A 297 -4.82 9.76 -18.15
N VAL A 298 -5.04 9.25 -16.94
CA VAL A 298 -3.98 8.93 -15.99
C VAL A 298 -3.69 7.43 -16.05
N THR A 299 -2.42 7.05 -16.20
CA THR A 299 -2.00 5.65 -16.25
C THR A 299 -0.77 5.39 -15.38
N SER A 300 -0.71 4.18 -14.80
CA SER A 300 0.47 3.69 -14.07
C SER A 300 1.45 2.91 -14.96
N ASP A 301 1.18 2.80 -16.27
CA ASP A 301 2.05 2.16 -17.26
C ASP A 301 2.75 3.22 -18.13
N PRO A 302 4.09 3.32 -18.12
CA PRO A 302 4.79 4.30 -18.94
C PRO A 302 4.69 4.00 -20.46
N ASN A 303 4.34 2.77 -20.85
CA ASN A 303 4.25 2.32 -22.23
C ASN A 303 2.79 2.14 -22.68
N ASP A 304 1.83 2.72 -21.96
CA ASP A 304 0.42 2.67 -22.30
C ASP A 304 0.16 3.22 -23.72
N GLN A 305 -0.64 2.48 -24.50
CA GLN A 305 -1.00 2.84 -25.88
C GLN A 305 -1.63 4.23 -26.02
N ILE A 306 -2.21 4.77 -24.94
CA ILE A 306 -2.80 6.10 -24.92
C ILE A 306 -1.81 7.21 -25.32
N PHE A 307 -0.51 7.02 -25.06
CA PHE A 307 0.51 8.01 -25.41
C PHE A 307 0.75 8.11 -26.91
N ASP A 308 0.59 7.02 -27.65
CA ASP A 308 0.65 7.03 -29.11
C ASP A 308 -0.63 7.60 -29.70
N LEU A 309 -1.80 7.25 -29.15
CA LEU A 309 -3.09 7.82 -29.55
C LEU A 309 -3.13 9.34 -29.38
N ALA A 310 -2.55 9.87 -28.29
CA ALA A 310 -2.50 11.31 -28.05
C ALA A 310 -1.66 12.09 -29.09
N LYS A 311 -0.83 11.41 -29.90
CA LYS A 311 -0.09 12.06 -31.01
C LYS A 311 -1.01 12.43 -32.17
N SER A 312 -2.04 11.62 -32.42
CA SER A 312 -3.03 11.86 -33.49
C SER A 312 -4.29 12.55 -32.98
N GLU A 313 -4.66 12.38 -31.70
CA GLU A 313 -5.83 13.00 -31.09
C GLU A 313 -5.41 13.98 -29.97
N PRO A 314 -5.33 15.30 -30.25
CA PRO A 314 -4.85 16.29 -29.28
C PRO A 314 -5.79 16.55 -28.10
N ARG A 315 -7.05 16.06 -28.16
CA ARG A 315 -7.98 16.15 -27.03
C ARG A 315 -7.69 15.12 -25.94
N ILE A 316 -6.90 14.08 -26.23
CA ILE A 316 -6.40 13.14 -25.22
C ILE A 316 -5.14 13.73 -24.58
N LEU A 317 -5.19 13.87 -23.25
CA LEU A 317 -4.11 14.39 -22.42
C LEU A 317 -3.64 13.26 -21.50
N PRO A 318 -2.66 12.43 -21.92
CA PRO A 318 -2.25 11.29 -21.13
C PRO A 318 -1.22 11.70 -20.06
N TYR A 319 -1.16 11.01 -18.92
CA TYR A 319 -0.24 11.29 -17.81
C TYR A 319 0.27 9.99 -17.22
N TYR A 320 1.60 9.83 -17.14
CA TYR A 320 2.21 8.71 -16.45
C TYR A 320 2.51 9.05 -14.98
N LEU A 321 2.05 8.21 -14.05
CA LEU A 321 2.31 8.35 -12.62
C LEU A 321 2.70 7.01 -11.99
N GLY A 322 3.79 6.98 -11.22
CA GLY A 322 4.09 5.84 -10.36
C GLY A 322 3.14 5.82 -9.15
N GLN A 323 3.03 4.64 -8.51
CA GLN A 323 2.09 4.40 -7.42
C GLN A 323 2.08 5.48 -6.32
N ARG A 324 3.25 5.94 -5.87
CA ARG A 324 3.34 6.96 -4.80
C ARG A 324 2.74 8.29 -5.20
N ARG A 325 3.03 8.77 -6.41
CA ARG A 325 2.47 10.04 -6.89
C ARG A 325 1.01 9.91 -7.27
N LEU A 326 0.60 8.74 -7.76
CA LEU A 326 -0.80 8.44 -8.04
C LEU A 326 -1.65 8.59 -6.78
N ILE A 327 -1.22 8.03 -5.63
CA ILE A 327 -1.95 8.17 -4.36
C ILE A 327 -2.18 9.65 -4.02
N THR A 328 -1.11 10.45 -4.07
CA THR A 328 -1.23 11.90 -3.81
C THR A 328 -2.08 12.61 -4.86
N LEU A 329 -2.02 12.18 -6.13
CA LEU A 329 -2.83 12.77 -7.20
C LEU A 329 -4.32 12.46 -7.01
N MET A 330 -4.69 11.24 -6.65
CA MET A 330 -6.08 10.85 -6.41
C MET A 330 -6.69 11.61 -5.23
N MET A 331 -5.92 11.81 -4.16
CA MET A 331 -6.31 12.63 -3.01
C MET A 331 -6.45 14.13 -3.31
N LYS A 332 -5.68 14.63 -4.28
CA LYS A 332 -5.74 16.01 -4.75
C LYS A 332 -6.51 16.13 -6.07
N MET A 333 -7.31 15.13 -6.44
CA MET A 333 -8.00 15.12 -7.72
C MET A 333 -8.94 16.32 -7.80
N ASP A 334 -8.80 17.10 -8.87
CA ASP A 334 -9.68 18.23 -9.16
C ASP A 334 -10.22 18.05 -10.58
N ALA A 335 -11.37 17.37 -10.63
CA ALA A 335 -12.13 17.08 -11.83
C ALA A 335 -13.63 17.01 -11.52
N ASP A 336 -14.49 17.21 -12.52
CA ASP A 336 -15.94 17.02 -12.36
C ASP A 336 -16.27 15.53 -12.27
N VAL A 337 -15.80 14.73 -13.24
CA VAL A 337 -16.05 13.29 -13.32
C VAL A 337 -14.74 12.52 -13.47
N VAL A 338 -14.59 11.46 -12.68
CA VAL A 338 -13.48 10.50 -12.71
C VAL A 338 -14.02 9.11 -13.02
N VAL A 339 -13.60 8.52 -14.13
CA VAL A 339 -13.97 7.16 -14.54
C VAL A 339 -12.78 6.23 -14.32
N THR A 340 -13.00 5.09 -13.68
CA THR A 340 -11.93 4.13 -13.34
C THR A 340 -12.47 2.71 -13.23
N SER A 341 -11.62 1.71 -13.45
CA SER A 341 -11.91 0.29 -13.21
C SER A 341 -11.28 -0.22 -11.90
N LEU A 342 -10.69 0.68 -11.10
CA LEU A 342 -10.11 0.38 -9.79
C LEU A 342 -11.20 -0.10 -8.83
N GLY A 343 -11.04 -1.26 -8.21
CA GLY A 343 -12.01 -1.76 -7.23
C GLY A 343 -12.11 -0.89 -5.97
N ASP A 344 -11.08 -0.93 -5.12
CA ASP A 344 -11.15 -0.41 -3.74
C ASP A 344 -10.86 1.09 -3.58
N LEU A 345 -11.72 1.95 -4.14
CA LEU A 345 -11.65 3.39 -3.89
C LEU A 345 -11.99 3.71 -2.42
N ASP A 346 -11.17 4.52 -1.77
CA ASP A 346 -11.31 4.99 -0.37
C ASP A 346 -11.20 3.92 0.73
N ASN A 347 -11.18 2.63 0.38
CA ASN A 347 -11.03 1.53 1.35
C ASN A 347 -9.56 1.33 1.78
N TYR A 348 -8.60 1.52 0.87
CA TYR A 348 -7.16 1.32 1.13
C TYR A 348 -6.35 2.60 0.86
N TYR A 349 -5.29 2.53 0.06
CA TYR A 349 -4.33 3.64 -0.11
C TYR A 349 -4.74 4.65 -1.21
N ILE A 350 -5.60 4.27 -2.15
CA ILE A 350 -6.20 5.22 -3.09
C ILE A 350 -7.45 5.81 -2.45
N LYS A 351 -7.41 7.10 -2.14
CA LYS A 351 -8.49 7.83 -1.48
C LYS A 351 -9.22 8.75 -2.45
N ARG A 352 -10.46 9.09 -2.11
CA ARG A 352 -11.21 10.15 -2.79
C ARG A 352 -10.53 11.50 -2.59
N SER A 353 -10.84 12.45 -3.46
CA SER A 353 -10.34 13.81 -3.36
C SER A 353 -10.77 14.46 -2.05
N TYR A 354 -9.81 15.03 -1.32
CA TYR A 354 -10.11 15.91 -0.20
C TYR A 354 -10.11 17.39 -0.61
N VAL A 355 -9.62 17.74 -1.81
CA VAL A 355 -9.60 19.12 -2.32
C VAL A 355 -10.87 19.48 -3.07
N SER A 356 -11.50 18.52 -3.76
CA SER A 356 -12.75 18.69 -4.49
C SER A 356 -13.76 17.64 -4.02
N LYS A 357 -14.63 18.02 -3.08
CA LYS A 357 -15.65 17.13 -2.51
C LYS A 357 -16.76 16.79 -3.51
N ASP A 358 -16.92 17.62 -4.52
CA ASP A 358 -17.95 17.48 -5.55
C ASP A 358 -17.48 16.59 -6.71
N THR A 359 -16.22 16.10 -6.70
CA THR A 359 -15.73 15.17 -7.73
C THR A 359 -16.57 13.89 -7.70
N GLU A 360 -17.16 13.56 -8.84
CA GLU A 360 -17.93 12.34 -9.04
C GLU A 360 -17.03 11.20 -9.52
N TYR A 361 -17.07 10.06 -8.85
CA TYR A 361 -16.31 8.86 -9.21
C TYR A 361 -17.25 7.79 -9.75
N LEU A 362 -16.98 7.38 -10.98
CA LEU A 362 -17.72 6.36 -11.71
C LEU A 362 -16.84 5.12 -11.88
N TYR A 363 -17.35 3.97 -11.44
CA TYR A 363 -16.69 2.69 -11.68
C TYR A 363 -17.13 2.12 -13.02
N MET A 364 -16.17 1.81 -13.90
CA MET A 364 -16.38 1.06 -15.13
C MET A 364 -16.14 -0.42 -14.87
N CYS A 365 -17.16 -1.26 -15.01
CA CYS A 365 -17.02 -2.70 -14.84
C CYS A 365 -16.01 -3.28 -15.85
N HIS A 366 -15.04 -4.04 -15.34
CA HIS A 366 -14.05 -4.76 -16.14
C HIS A 366 -14.34 -6.27 -16.23
N HIS A 367 -15.56 -6.68 -15.84
CA HIS A 367 -16.06 -8.05 -15.87
C HIS A 367 -17.58 -8.05 -16.03
N MET A 368 -18.13 -9.19 -16.44
CA MET A 368 -19.56 -9.36 -16.76
C MET A 368 -20.33 -10.19 -15.73
N THR A 369 -19.67 -10.74 -14.71
CA THR A 369 -20.31 -11.61 -13.70
C THR A 369 -20.75 -10.81 -12.46
N SER A 370 -21.01 -11.46 -11.33
CA SER A 370 -21.57 -10.82 -10.15
C SER A 370 -20.57 -9.85 -9.53
N MET A 371 -21.11 -8.80 -8.92
CA MET A 371 -20.33 -7.83 -8.15
C MET A 371 -20.21 -8.21 -6.67
N THR A 372 -20.40 -9.47 -6.30
CA THR A 372 -20.48 -9.87 -4.88
C THR A 372 -19.53 -10.97 -4.46
N VAL A 373 -19.23 -11.94 -5.32
CA VAL A 373 -18.46 -13.14 -4.94
C VAL A 373 -16.96 -12.90 -4.99
N THR A 374 -16.50 -12.42 -6.14
CA THR A 374 -15.09 -12.24 -6.48
C THR A 374 -14.57 -10.84 -6.17
N SER A 375 -15.44 -9.95 -5.69
CA SER A 375 -15.05 -8.63 -5.20
C SER A 375 -14.53 -8.70 -3.76
N THR A 376 -13.73 -7.72 -3.34
CA THR A 376 -13.38 -7.57 -1.92
C THR A 376 -14.54 -6.96 -1.11
N ARG A 377 -14.47 -7.09 0.22
CA ARG A 377 -15.42 -6.42 1.11
C ARG A 377 -15.31 -4.90 0.93
N GLY A 378 -16.41 -4.30 0.48
CA GLY A 378 -16.52 -2.85 0.38
C GLY A 378 -16.06 -2.26 -0.96
N GLU A 379 -15.61 -3.08 -1.92
CA GLU A 379 -15.00 -2.63 -3.18
C GLU A 379 -15.74 -1.46 -3.84
N TYR A 380 -17.04 -1.63 -4.09
CA TYR A 380 -17.83 -0.63 -4.81
C TYR A 380 -18.41 0.49 -3.94
N THR A 381 -18.20 0.47 -2.61
CA THR A 381 -19.00 1.26 -1.66
C THR A 381 -18.80 2.77 -1.79
N ASN A 382 -17.59 3.22 -2.12
CA ASN A 382 -17.22 4.63 -2.17
C ASN A 382 -17.31 5.25 -3.57
N TYR A 383 -17.96 4.59 -4.54
CA TYR A 383 -18.28 5.17 -5.83
C TYR A 383 -19.59 5.99 -5.80
N ASP A 384 -19.72 6.95 -6.71
CA ASP A 384 -20.95 7.72 -6.95
C ASP A 384 -21.86 7.01 -7.96
N GLY A 385 -21.24 6.33 -8.93
CA GLY A 385 -21.92 5.50 -9.91
C GLY A 385 -21.13 4.27 -10.29
N VAL A 386 -21.83 3.25 -10.75
CA VAL A 386 -21.27 2.00 -11.30
C VAL A 386 -21.92 1.79 -12.66
N LEU A 387 -21.11 1.77 -13.71
CA LEU A 387 -21.53 1.49 -15.07
C LEU A 387 -21.73 -0.02 -15.22
N CYS A 388 -22.96 -0.47 -14.95
CA CYS A 388 -23.32 -1.88 -14.93
C CYS A 388 -23.39 -2.44 -16.36
N VAL A 389 -22.83 -3.64 -16.55
CA VAL A 389 -22.92 -4.37 -17.81
C VAL A 389 -24.36 -4.78 -18.12
N GLY A 390 -25.12 -5.11 -17.08
CA GLY A 390 -26.54 -5.43 -17.24
C GLY A 390 -27.30 -5.59 -15.92
N PRO A 391 -28.55 -6.06 -15.99
CA PRO A 391 -29.50 -5.99 -14.88
C PRO A 391 -29.05 -6.75 -13.63
N HIS A 392 -28.29 -7.84 -13.77
CA HIS A 392 -27.79 -8.62 -12.63
C HIS A 392 -26.77 -7.82 -11.81
N GLN A 393 -25.84 -7.09 -12.44
CA GLN A 393 -24.89 -6.24 -11.73
C GLN A 393 -25.59 -5.05 -11.05
N GLN A 394 -26.59 -4.46 -11.70
CA GLN A 394 -27.41 -3.41 -11.09
C GLN A 394 -28.13 -3.93 -9.84
N LYS A 395 -28.69 -5.13 -9.91
CA LYS A 395 -29.36 -5.81 -8.79
C LYS A 395 -28.37 -6.09 -7.65
N ASP A 396 -27.19 -6.59 -7.96
CA ASP A 396 -26.11 -6.85 -7.00
C ASP A 396 -25.67 -5.56 -6.29
N ALA A 397 -25.42 -4.49 -7.05
CA ALA A 397 -25.01 -3.21 -6.48
C ALA A 397 -26.08 -2.64 -5.52
N ARG A 398 -27.37 -2.76 -5.85
CA ARG A 398 -28.46 -2.36 -4.93
C ARG A 398 -28.49 -3.21 -3.65
N ALA A 399 -28.20 -4.51 -3.73
CA ALA A 399 -28.10 -5.36 -2.54
C ALA A 399 -26.91 -4.99 -1.66
N VAL A 400 -25.75 -4.73 -2.27
CA VAL A 400 -24.53 -4.27 -1.58
C VAL A 400 -24.80 -2.96 -0.84
N GLU A 401 -25.48 -2.00 -1.47
CA GLU A 401 -25.85 -0.73 -0.84
C GLU A 401 -26.73 -0.91 0.40
N LYS A 402 -27.77 -1.74 0.28
CA LYS A 402 -28.68 -2.06 1.38
C LYS A 402 -27.95 -2.78 2.53
N PHE A 403 -27.09 -3.74 2.20
CA PHE A 403 -26.39 -4.57 3.19
C PHE A 403 -25.37 -3.75 4.00
N TYR A 404 -24.56 -2.94 3.32
CA TYR A 404 -23.53 -2.11 3.98
C TYR A 404 -24.03 -0.73 4.42
N GLY A 405 -25.27 -0.35 4.11
CA GLY A 405 -25.84 0.95 4.47
C GLY A 405 -25.15 2.13 3.78
N THR A 406 -24.73 1.95 2.53
CA THR A 406 -24.03 3.00 1.76
C THR A 406 -25.01 3.88 1.00
N ARG A 407 -24.55 5.04 0.52
CA ARG A 407 -25.35 5.89 -0.35
C ARG A 407 -25.81 5.16 -1.62
N GLU A 408 -26.99 5.52 -2.09
CA GLU A 408 -27.52 5.08 -3.36
C GLU A 408 -26.67 5.64 -4.51
N LYS A 409 -26.22 4.76 -5.39
CA LYS A 409 -25.40 5.07 -6.57
C LYS A 409 -26.24 5.21 -7.82
N LYS A 410 -25.67 5.88 -8.81
CA LYS A 410 -26.15 5.82 -10.20
C LYS A 410 -25.71 4.49 -10.81
N LEU A 411 -26.67 3.70 -11.29
CA LEU A 411 -26.40 2.36 -11.83
C LEU A 411 -26.90 2.26 -13.28
N PRO A 412 -26.34 3.04 -14.23
CA PRO A 412 -26.75 2.92 -15.63
C PRO A 412 -26.43 1.52 -16.16
N LEU A 413 -27.33 1.00 -16.98
CA LEU A 413 -27.10 -0.20 -17.76
C LEU A 413 -26.40 0.22 -19.05
N VAL A 414 -25.09 0.03 -19.14
CA VAL A 414 -24.29 0.49 -20.28
C VAL A 414 -23.88 -0.63 -21.22
N GLY A 415 -23.87 -1.89 -20.79
CA GLY A 415 -23.33 -2.98 -21.62
C GLY A 415 -21.83 -3.16 -21.46
N TYR A 416 -21.19 -3.81 -22.43
CA TYR A 416 -19.76 -4.14 -22.34
C TYR A 416 -19.10 -4.09 -23.73
N ASP A 417 -18.49 -2.93 -24.05
CA ASP A 417 -17.86 -2.65 -25.35
C ASP A 417 -16.81 -3.68 -25.77
N LEU A 418 -16.10 -4.27 -24.80
CA LEU A 418 -15.11 -5.31 -25.09
C LEU A 418 -15.79 -6.54 -25.72
N LEU A 419 -16.92 -7.00 -25.16
CA LEU A 419 -17.66 -8.12 -25.72
C LEU A 419 -18.22 -7.78 -27.11
N ASP A 420 -18.72 -6.56 -27.31
CA ASP A 420 -19.24 -6.13 -28.61
C ASP A 420 -18.16 -6.24 -29.71
N ARG A 421 -16.93 -5.84 -29.40
CA ARG A 421 -15.78 -5.96 -30.31
C ARG A 421 -15.36 -7.40 -30.50
N GLU A 422 -15.29 -8.18 -29.42
CA GLU A 422 -14.91 -9.59 -29.52
C GLU A 422 -15.91 -10.38 -30.37
N ILE A 423 -17.22 -10.11 -30.25
CA ILE A 423 -18.26 -10.69 -31.13
C ILE A 423 -18.02 -10.28 -32.59
N ALA A 424 -17.75 -9.01 -32.86
CA ALA A 424 -17.51 -8.52 -34.21
C ALA A 424 -16.23 -9.11 -34.83
N ASP A 425 -15.14 -9.18 -34.05
CA ASP A 425 -13.86 -9.76 -34.45
C ASP A 425 -14.00 -11.25 -34.72
N TYR A 426 -14.70 -11.99 -33.84
CA TYR A 426 -15.00 -13.41 -34.05
C TYR A 426 -15.89 -13.67 -35.27
N ALA A 427 -16.86 -12.79 -35.54
CA ALA A 427 -17.70 -12.89 -36.73
C ALA A 427 -16.90 -12.63 -38.02
N ALA A 428 -15.88 -11.77 -37.97
CA ALA A 428 -15.00 -11.45 -39.10
C ALA A 428 -13.83 -12.44 -39.29
N MET A 429 -13.50 -13.22 -38.26
CA MET A 429 -12.43 -14.22 -38.28
C MET A 429 -12.71 -15.32 -39.30
N GLU A 430 -11.67 -15.72 -40.05
CA GLU A 430 -11.73 -16.91 -40.90
C GLU A 430 -11.79 -18.15 -40.00
N LYS A 431 -12.88 -18.91 -40.12
CA LYS A 431 -13.09 -20.10 -39.29
C LYS A 431 -12.35 -21.29 -39.89
N THR A 432 -11.26 -21.68 -39.24
CA THR A 432 -10.51 -22.89 -39.59
C THR A 432 -11.33 -24.11 -39.23
N VAL A 433 -11.45 -25.06 -40.17
CA VAL A 433 -12.01 -26.38 -39.85
C VAL A 433 -10.88 -27.23 -39.31
N HIS A 434 -10.89 -27.47 -38.01
CA HIS A 434 -9.90 -28.32 -37.36
C HIS A 434 -10.24 -29.80 -37.61
N GLU A 435 -9.22 -30.63 -37.87
CA GLU A 435 -9.40 -32.09 -38.02
C GLU A 435 -9.78 -32.77 -36.70
N ARG A 436 -9.43 -32.14 -35.58
CA ARG A 436 -9.72 -32.56 -34.20
C ARG A 436 -10.36 -31.41 -33.42
N PRO A 437 -11.23 -31.69 -32.43
CA PRO A 437 -11.76 -30.63 -31.57
C PRO A 437 -10.65 -29.93 -30.78
N GLU A 438 -10.74 -28.61 -30.72
CA GLU A 438 -9.78 -27.74 -30.01
C GLU A 438 -10.25 -27.49 -28.58
N ILE A 439 -9.48 -27.93 -27.58
CA ILE A 439 -9.75 -27.73 -26.15
C ILE A 439 -8.80 -26.66 -25.62
N LEU A 440 -9.34 -25.57 -25.10
CA LEU A 440 -8.56 -24.60 -24.33
C LEU A 440 -8.74 -24.84 -22.84
N ILE A 441 -7.65 -25.04 -22.09
CA ILE A 441 -7.66 -25.08 -20.63
C ILE A 441 -7.13 -23.74 -20.11
N ALA A 442 -8.00 -22.90 -19.54
CA ALA A 442 -7.63 -21.57 -19.03
C ALA A 442 -8.02 -21.40 -17.55
N PRO A 443 -7.18 -21.85 -16.61
CA PRO A 443 -7.48 -21.84 -15.19
C PRO A 443 -7.28 -20.47 -14.53
N THR A 444 -7.96 -20.23 -13.41
CA THR A 444 -7.66 -19.06 -12.55
C THR A 444 -6.29 -19.17 -11.88
N TRP A 445 -5.87 -18.08 -11.23
CA TRP A 445 -4.69 -18.05 -10.37
C TRP A 445 -5.01 -18.23 -8.88
N ASN A 446 -6.25 -18.56 -8.51
CA ASN A 446 -6.66 -18.72 -7.11
C ASN A 446 -5.88 -19.86 -6.44
N TYR A 447 -5.84 -19.87 -5.10
CA TYR A 447 -5.36 -21.03 -4.37
C TYR A 447 -6.17 -22.27 -4.75
N ASP A 448 -5.49 -23.40 -4.97
CA ASP A 448 -6.13 -24.68 -5.30
C ASP A 448 -6.92 -24.65 -6.63
N ASN A 449 -6.44 -23.88 -7.61
CA ASN A 449 -6.97 -23.87 -8.98
C ASN A 449 -6.65 -25.19 -9.73
N ILE A 450 -7.09 -25.34 -10.98
CA ILE A 450 -6.87 -26.57 -11.78
C ILE A 450 -5.38 -26.98 -11.83
N LEU A 451 -4.44 -26.04 -12.02
CA LEU A 451 -3.00 -26.32 -12.09
C LEU A 451 -2.44 -26.91 -10.80
N ASP A 452 -3.01 -26.51 -9.66
CA ASP A 452 -2.56 -26.97 -8.36
C ASP A 452 -3.27 -28.27 -7.92
N SER A 453 -4.52 -28.48 -8.34
CA SER A 453 -5.40 -29.51 -7.78
C SER A 453 -5.54 -30.77 -8.63
N CYS A 454 -5.64 -30.63 -9.96
CA CYS A 454 -6.09 -31.74 -10.81
C CYS A 454 -5.56 -31.72 -12.26
N ILE A 455 -4.65 -30.81 -12.63
CA ILE A 455 -4.19 -30.69 -14.04
C ILE A 455 -3.60 -31.98 -14.60
N ASN A 456 -2.86 -32.75 -13.80
CA ASN A 456 -2.27 -34.01 -14.28
C ASN A 456 -3.37 -35.03 -14.58
N ASP A 457 -4.32 -35.22 -13.66
CA ASP A 457 -5.44 -36.14 -13.87
C ASP A 457 -6.32 -35.69 -15.04
N LEU A 458 -6.50 -34.38 -15.21
CA LEU A 458 -7.24 -33.80 -16.33
C LEU A 458 -6.55 -34.10 -17.66
N LEU A 459 -5.25 -33.82 -17.79
CA LEU A 459 -4.49 -34.09 -19.01
C LEU A 459 -4.40 -35.60 -19.29
N ASP A 460 -4.16 -36.42 -18.26
CA ASP A 460 -4.03 -37.88 -18.41
C ASP A 460 -5.35 -38.53 -18.89
N ASN A 461 -6.52 -37.92 -18.63
CA ASN A 461 -7.82 -38.37 -19.17
C ASN A 461 -8.12 -37.83 -20.59
N LEU A 462 -7.52 -36.72 -21.01
CA LEU A 462 -7.82 -36.08 -22.30
C LEU A 462 -6.83 -36.49 -23.41
N LEU A 463 -5.57 -36.71 -23.08
CA LEU A 463 -4.52 -37.08 -24.05
C LEU A 463 -4.80 -38.44 -24.68
N GLY A 464 -4.45 -38.60 -25.96
CA GLY A 464 -4.74 -39.82 -26.72
C GLY A 464 -6.20 -40.04 -27.13
N HIS A 465 -7.13 -39.12 -26.80
CA HIS A 465 -8.55 -39.22 -27.18
C HIS A 465 -8.91 -38.43 -28.46
N GLY A 466 -7.93 -37.96 -29.22
CA GLY A 466 -8.15 -37.31 -30.52
C GLY A 466 -8.51 -35.83 -30.43
N TYR A 467 -8.12 -35.15 -29.35
CA TYR A 467 -8.25 -33.70 -29.18
C TYR A 467 -6.92 -32.98 -29.44
N HIS A 468 -6.98 -31.68 -29.71
CA HIS A 468 -5.85 -30.78 -29.47
C HIS A 468 -6.11 -30.01 -28.18
N ILE A 469 -5.12 -29.94 -27.29
CA ILE A 469 -5.25 -29.27 -25.99
C ILE A 469 -4.27 -28.12 -25.94
N THR A 470 -4.77 -26.91 -25.75
CA THR A 470 -3.97 -25.74 -25.42
C THR A 470 -4.10 -25.45 -23.93
N LEU A 471 -3.03 -25.55 -23.16
CA LEU A 471 -2.99 -25.10 -21.76
C LEU A 471 -2.51 -23.64 -21.71
N ARG A 472 -3.38 -22.75 -21.23
CA ARG A 472 -3.12 -21.31 -21.11
C ARG A 472 -3.25 -20.85 -19.65
N PRO A 473 -2.20 -21.00 -18.82
CA PRO A 473 -2.22 -20.58 -17.42
C PRO A 473 -2.53 -19.09 -17.25
N HIS A 474 -3.11 -18.65 -16.13
CA HIS A 474 -3.28 -17.21 -15.89
C HIS A 474 -1.91 -16.49 -15.74
N PRO A 475 -1.72 -15.25 -16.26
CA PRO A 475 -0.45 -14.51 -16.17
C PRO A 475 0.10 -14.37 -14.75
N GLU A 476 -0.80 -14.08 -13.79
CA GLU A 476 -0.45 -13.97 -12.37
C GLU A 476 0.03 -15.30 -11.76
N TYR A 477 -0.47 -16.45 -12.26
CA TYR A 477 0.02 -17.76 -11.84
C TYR A 477 1.45 -17.98 -12.36
N ILE A 478 1.73 -17.63 -13.62
CA ILE A 478 3.09 -17.73 -14.20
C ILE A 478 4.08 -16.88 -13.40
N LYS A 479 3.70 -15.66 -13.06
CA LYS A 479 4.54 -14.74 -12.27
C LYS A 479 4.89 -15.30 -10.89
N ARG A 480 3.93 -15.94 -10.21
CA ARG A 480 4.08 -16.41 -8.82
C ARG A 480 4.62 -17.83 -8.69
N TYR A 481 4.31 -18.69 -9.65
CA TYR A 481 4.50 -20.14 -9.56
C TYR A 481 5.24 -20.72 -10.76
N LYS A 482 6.13 -19.93 -11.38
CA LYS A 482 6.91 -20.34 -12.56
C LYS A 482 7.56 -21.72 -12.43
N SER A 483 8.15 -22.03 -11.27
CA SER A 483 8.79 -23.34 -11.05
C SER A 483 7.83 -24.53 -11.12
N LYS A 484 6.58 -24.36 -10.68
CA LYS A 484 5.54 -25.39 -10.82
C LYS A 484 5.16 -25.60 -12.27
N LEU A 485 5.02 -24.50 -13.03
CA LEU A 485 4.71 -24.55 -14.46
C LEU A 485 5.84 -25.20 -15.25
N ASP A 486 7.10 -24.84 -14.97
CA ASP A 486 8.26 -25.42 -15.64
C ASP A 486 8.32 -26.96 -15.40
N ALA A 487 8.02 -27.41 -14.18
CA ALA A 487 7.96 -28.84 -13.87
C ALA A 487 6.80 -29.57 -14.58
N LEU A 488 5.66 -28.91 -14.74
CA LEU A 488 4.53 -29.44 -15.52
C LEU A 488 4.90 -29.58 -17.00
N MET A 489 5.52 -28.56 -17.58
CA MET A 489 5.99 -28.59 -18.97
C MET A 489 7.04 -29.68 -19.19
N GLU A 490 7.95 -29.89 -18.24
CA GLU A 490 8.95 -30.97 -18.29
C GLU A 490 8.29 -32.36 -18.27
N ARG A 491 7.27 -32.56 -17.42
CA ARG A 491 6.52 -33.82 -17.34
C ARG A 491 5.88 -34.21 -18.68
N TYR A 492 5.32 -33.24 -19.40
CA TYR A 492 4.62 -33.47 -20.66
C TYR A 492 5.48 -33.17 -21.91
N ALA A 493 6.80 -33.00 -21.76
CA ALA A 493 7.70 -32.62 -22.87
C ALA A 493 7.76 -33.64 -24.01
N SER A 494 7.44 -34.91 -23.75
CA SER A 494 7.39 -35.97 -24.77
C SER A 494 6.05 -36.05 -25.52
N THR A 495 5.05 -35.27 -25.09
CA THR A 495 3.72 -35.25 -25.73
C THR A 495 3.82 -34.56 -27.09
N PRO A 496 3.26 -35.12 -28.17
CA PRO A 496 3.28 -34.47 -29.47
C PRO A 496 2.64 -33.07 -29.40
N ALA A 497 3.26 -32.08 -30.04
CA ALA A 497 2.71 -30.72 -30.13
C ALA A 497 1.35 -30.67 -30.82
N GLU A 498 1.02 -31.71 -31.57
CA GLU A 498 -0.30 -31.94 -32.16
C GLU A 498 -1.40 -32.25 -31.13
N GLU A 499 -1.05 -32.78 -29.96
CA GLU A 499 -2.00 -33.12 -28.89
C GLU A 499 -1.98 -32.10 -27.74
N LEU A 500 -0.82 -31.54 -27.40
CA LEU A 500 -0.69 -30.59 -26.29
C LEU A 500 0.25 -29.44 -26.63
N THR A 501 -0.24 -28.22 -26.44
CA THR A 501 0.54 -26.98 -26.51
C THR A 501 0.40 -26.18 -25.21
N PHE A 502 1.47 -25.46 -24.87
CA PHE A 502 1.49 -24.54 -23.74
C PHE A 502 1.54 -23.11 -24.26
N GLU A 503 0.52 -22.32 -23.98
CA GLU A 503 0.47 -20.91 -24.36
C GLU A 503 0.72 -20.02 -23.13
N CYS A 504 1.93 -19.48 -23.04
CA CYS A 504 2.35 -18.60 -21.95
C CYS A 504 2.46 -17.12 -22.37
N ASP A 505 2.18 -16.81 -23.64
CA ASP A 505 2.10 -15.45 -24.17
C ASP A 505 0.63 -15.04 -24.29
N PHE A 506 0.29 -13.87 -23.74
CA PHE A 506 -1.09 -13.38 -23.66
C PHE A 506 -1.38 -12.26 -24.65
N SER A 507 -0.43 -11.95 -25.53
CA SER A 507 -0.63 -10.94 -26.56
C SER A 507 -1.59 -11.38 -27.66
N GLY A 508 -1.75 -12.70 -27.88
CA GLY A 508 -2.68 -13.28 -28.84
C GLY A 508 -4.01 -13.72 -28.21
N HIS A 509 -5.08 -13.71 -29.01
CA HIS A 509 -6.43 -14.15 -28.63
C HIS A 509 -6.96 -15.29 -29.52
N SER A 510 -6.17 -15.78 -30.49
CA SER A 510 -6.61 -16.75 -31.50
C SER A 510 -7.03 -18.08 -30.87
N SER A 511 -6.25 -18.62 -29.93
CA SER A 511 -6.57 -19.88 -29.25
C SER A 511 -7.88 -19.83 -28.46
N ILE A 512 -8.24 -18.66 -27.91
CA ILE A 512 -9.52 -18.45 -27.22
C ILE A 512 -10.67 -18.51 -28.22
N LEU A 513 -10.53 -17.91 -29.39
CA LEU A 513 -11.59 -17.86 -30.40
C LEU A 513 -11.71 -19.15 -31.22
N GLU A 514 -10.60 -19.87 -31.42
CA GLU A 514 -10.54 -21.11 -32.18
C GLU A 514 -11.07 -22.31 -31.39
N ALA A 515 -10.87 -22.33 -30.06
CA ALA A 515 -11.30 -23.43 -29.21
C ALA A 515 -12.79 -23.79 -29.39
N ASP A 516 -13.09 -25.08 -29.48
CA ASP A 516 -14.45 -25.63 -29.52
C ASP A 516 -15.09 -25.74 -28.15
N ILE A 517 -14.25 -25.87 -27.12
CA ILE A 517 -14.66 -25.90 -25.72
C ILE A 517 -13.58 -25.28 -24.85
N LEU A 518 -14.02 -24.50 -23.86
CA LEU A 518 -13.16 -23.95 -22.82
C LEU A 518 -13.31 -24.78 -21.55
N ILE A 519 -12.20 -25.30 -21.02
CA ILE A 519 -12.11 -25.88 -19.68
C ILE A 519 -11.55 -24.83 -18.72
N THR A 520 -12.30 -24.49 -17.67
CA THR A 520 -11.90 -23.48 -16.69
C THR A 520 -12.46 -23.82 -15.32
N ASP A 521 -11.99 -23.13 -14.28
CA ASP A 521 -12.56 -23.20 -12.93
C ASP A 521 -13.41 -21.96 -12.62
N TRP A 522 -12.98 -21.06 -11.74
CA TRP A 522 -13.74 -19.91 -11.24
C TRP A 522 -13.33 -18.60 -11.92
N SER A 523 -13.10 -18.67 -13.23
CA SER A 523 -12.62 -17.55 -14.05
C SER A 523 -13.78 -16.88 -14.79
N SER A 524 -13.76 -15.55 -14.84
CA SER A 524 -14.69 -14.76 -15.66
C SER A 524 -14.47 -14.94 -17.16
N ILE A 525 -13.33 -15.53 -17.58
CA ILE A 525 -13.05 -15.84 -19.00
C ILE A 525 -14.12 -16.76 -19.61
N SER A 526 -14.86 -17.53 -18.80
CA SER A 526 -15.98 -18.33 -19.31
C SER A 526 -17.07 -17.47 -19.94
N ALA A 527 -17.37 -16.30 -19.35
CA ALA A 527 -18.34 -15.37 -19.91
C ALA A 527 -17.80 -14.71 -21.18
N GLU A 528 -16.51 -14.29 -21.19
CA GLU A 528 -15.85 -13.74 -22.38
C GLU A 528 -15.86 -14.74 -23.54
N PHE A 529 -15.46 -15.99 -23.29
CA PHE A 529 -15.45 -17.05 -24.29
C PHE A 529 -16.84 -17.41 -24.79
N SER A 530 -17.77 -17.79 -23.90
CA SER A 530 -19.08 -18.28 -24.32
C SER A 530 -19.94 -17.17 -24.93
N PHE A 531 -19.95 -15.96 -24.37
CA PHE A 531 -20.77 -14.87 -24.93
C PHE A 531 -20.23 -14.35 -26.27
N THR A 532 -18.92 -14.48 -26.51
CA THR A 532 -18.31 -14.14 -27.80
C THR A 532 -18.57 -15.22 -28.85
N THR A 533 -18.20 -16.47 -28.52
CA THR A 533 -18.13 -17.56 -29.50
C THR A 533 -19.42 -18.35 -29.66
N LEU A 534 -20.32 -18.23 -28.67
CA LEU A 534 -21.51 -19.07 -28.49
C LEU A 534 -21.18 -20.57 -28.30
N LYS A 535 -19.95 -20.87 -27.87
CA LYS A 535 -19.48 -22.23 -27.57
C LYS A 535 -19.51 -22.51 -26.06
N PRO A 536 -19.71 -23.77 -25.64
CA PRO A 536 -19.90 -24.09 -24.23
C PRO A 536 -18.59 -24.17 -23.44
N CYS A 537 -18.70 -24.05 -22.12
CA CYS A 537 -17.59 -24.26 -21.19
C CYS A 537 -17.74 -25.56 -20.40
N LEU A 538 -16.63 -26.25 -20.14
CA LEU A 538 -16.55 -27.26 -19.09
C LEU A 538 -15.93 -26.64 -17.84
N PHE A 539 -16.64 -26.73 -16.73
CA PHE A 539 -16.26 -26.14 -15.46
C PHE A 539 -15.69 -27.21 -14.52
N VAL A 540 -14.47 -27.02 -14.04
CA VAL A 540 -13.91 -27.87 -12.99
C VAL A 540 -14.22 -27.23 -11.64
N ASP A 541 -14.94 -27.95 -10.77
CA ASP A 541 -15.38 -27.44 -9.47
C ASP A 541 -14.25 -27.55 -8.42
N THR A 542 -13.17 -26.80 -8.65
CA THR A 542 -12.10 -26.57 -7.68
C THR A 542 -12.56 -25.64 -6.56
N THR A 543 -11.66 -25.30 -5.62
CA THR A 543 -11.98 -24.38 -4.53
C THR A 543 -12.47 -23.02 -5.06
N MET A 544 -13.67 -22.63 -4.65
CA MET A 544 -14.34 -21.42 -5.13
C MET A 544 -13.55 -20.15 -4.79
N LYS A 545 -13.47 -19.23 -5.77
CA LYS A 545 -12.82 -17.92 -5.63
C LYS A 545 -13.70 -16.95 -4.83
N GLU A 546 -13.77 -17.17 -3.52
CA GLU A 546 -14.51 -16.33 -2.57
C GLU A 546 -13.61 -15.22 -2.01
N LEU A 547 -13.80 -13.97 -2.48
CA LEU A 547 -13.05 -12.81 -1.99
C LEU A 547 -13.86 -11.92 -1.03
N ASN A 548 -15.20 -11.95 -1.12
CA ASN A 548 -16.07 -11.25 -0.18
C ASN A 548 -16.68 -12.23 0.83
N PRO A 549 -16.27 -12.23 2.12
CA PRO A 549 -16.85 -13.14 3.11
C PRO A 549 -18.36 -12.94 3.36
N ASP A 550 -18.90 -11.77 2.98
CA ASP A 550 -20.30 -11.41 3.23
C ASP A 550 -21.23 -11.77 2.07
N TRP A 551 -20.73 -12.30 0.93
CA TRP A 551 -21.50 -12.44 -0.32
C TRP A 551 -22.82 -13.22 -0.12
N LYS A 552 -22.81 -14.29 0.68
CA LYS A 552 -23.99 -15.12 0.99
C LYS A 552 -25.08 -14.37 1.77
N GLN A 553 -24.71 -13.30 2.46
CA GLN A 553 -25.63 -12.46 3.24
C GLN A 553 -26.14 -11.27 2.42
N ILE A 554 -25.39 -10.88 1.38
CA ILE A 554 -25.75 -9.78 0.48
C ILE A 554 -26.85 -10.23 -0.49
N THR A 555 -26.69 -11.40 -1.11
CA THR A 555 -27.58 -11.86 -2.19
C THR A 555 -28.56 -12.92 -1.72
N GLU A 556 -29.85 -12.68 -1.91
CA GLU A 556 -30.91 -13.69 -1.72
C GLU A 556 -31.04 -14.65 -2.93
N TRP A 557 -30.39 -14.32 -4.03
CA TRP A 557 -30.29 -15.14 -5.25
C TRP A 557 -28.90 -15.76 -5.37
N THR A 558 -28.77 -16.72 -6.28
CA THR A 558 -27.46 -17.25 -6.67
C THR A 558 -26.74 -16.26 -7.58
N PRO A 559 -25.54 -15.77 -7.22
CA PRO A 559 -24.72 -14.89 -8.07
C PRO A 559 -24.41 -15.51 -9.43
N SER A 560 -24.23 -14.67 -10.45
CA SER A 560 -24.00 -15.15 -11.82
C SER A 560 -22.71 -15.92 -12.01
N ASP A 561 -21.67 -15.73 -11.18
CA ASP A 561 -20.46 -16.57 -11.17
C ASP A 561 -20.76 -18.05 -10.89
N ILE A 562 -21.89 -18.33 -10.24
CA ILE A 562 -22.34 -19.69 -9.90
C ILE A 562 -23.48 -20.12 -10.82
N SER A 563 -24.51 -19.27 -10.98
CA SER A 563 -25.76 -19.69 -11.62
C SER A 563 -25.57 -20.07 -13.08
N ILE A 564 -24.73 -19.35 -13.83
CA ILE A 564 -24.62 -19.55 -15.28
C ILE A 564 -23.77 -20.76 -15.66
N ARG A 565 -22.97 -21.33 -14.75
CA ARG A 565 -21.98 -22.38 -15.07
C ARG A 565 -22.61 -23.56 -15.80
N ASN A 566 -23.71 -24.09 -15.27
CA ASN A 566 -24.43 -25.22 -15.88
C ASN A 566 -25.48 -24.79 -16.91
N GLU A 567 -25.55 -23.49 -17.21
CA GLU A 567 -26.39 -22.93 -18.27
C GLU A 567 -25.58 -22.63 -19.54
N ILE A 568 -24.32 -22.19 -19.42
CA ILE A 568 -23.39 -22.01 -20.56
C ILE A 568 -22.46 -23.22 -20.76
N GLY A 569 -22.69 -24.30 -20.01
CA GLY A 569 -21.72 -25.37 -19.90
C GLY A 569 -22.14 -26.51 -18.97
N ARG A 570 -21.14 -27.28 -18.53
CA ARG A 570 -21.29 -28.39 -17.56
C ARG A 570 -20.19 -28.35 -16.52
N SER A 571 -20.51 -28.65 -15.27
CA SER A 571 -19.55 -28.82 -14.18
C SER A 571 -19.12 -30.28 -13.99
N VAL A 572 -17.85 -30.49 -13.63
CA VAL A 572 -17.28 -31.78 -13.24
C VAL A 572 -16.55 -31.67 -11.91
N ASP A 573 -16.59 -32.76 -11.12
CA ASP A 573 -15.84 -32.88 -9.87
C ASP A 573 -14.38 -33.25 -10.21
N PRO A 574 -13.37 -32.46 -9.78
CA PRO A 574 -11.96 -32.78 -10.04
C PRO A 574 -11.54 -34.15 -9.48
N LYS A 575 -12.27 -34.73 -8.53
CA LYS A 575 -12.00 -36.06 -7.96
C LYS A 575 -12.63 -37.19 -8.76
N ASN A 576 -13.54 -36.88 -9.69
CA ASN A 576 -14.23 -37.85 -10.51
C ASN A 576 -14.33 -37.36 -11.96
N LEU A 577 -13.26 -37.60 -12.71
CA LEU A 577 -13.16 -37.27 -14.14
C LEU A 577 -13.59 -38.44 -15.04
N SER A 578 -14.25 -39.47 -14.49
CA SER A 578 -14.77 -40.57 -15.31
C SER A 578 -15.88 -40.07 -16.24
N GLY A 579 -15.78 -40.38 -17.54
CA GLY A 579 -16.72 -39.87 -18.56
C GLY A 579 -16.44 -38.43 -19.03
N LEU A 580 -15.27 -37.86 -18.69
CA LEU A 580 -14.86 -36.53 -19.15
C LEU A 580 -14.91 -36.41 -20.68
N CYS A 581 -14.28 -37.35 -21.39
CA CYS A 581 -14.28 -37.37 -22.85
C CYS A 581 -15.69 -37.52 -23.42
N GLU A 582 -16.54 -38.38 -22.84
CA GLU A 582 -17.93 -38.55 -23.30
C GLU A 582 -18.73 -37.26 -23.15
N THR A 583 -18.51 -36.53 -22.05
CA THR A 583 -19.16 -35.24 -21.78
C THR A 583 -18.70 -34.19 -22.79
N ILE A 584 -17.39 -34.09 -23.05
CA ILE A 584 -16.83 -33.14 -24.03
C ILE A 584 -17.35 -33.47 -25.44
N ASP A 585 -17.30 -34.74 -25.83
CA ASP A 585 -17.80 -35.21 -27.12
C ASP A 585 -19.28 -34.85 -27.32
N ASP A 586 -20.13 -35.05 -26.30
CA ASP A 586 -21.55 -34.68 -26.37
C ASP A 586 -21.75 -33.17 -26.53
N MET A 587 -20.95 -32.37 -25.80
CA MET A 587 -21.01 -30.91 -25.87
C MET A 587 -20.59 -30.39 -27.24
N VAL A 588 -19.52 -30.95 -27.82
CA VAL A 588 -19.01 -30.59 -29.15
C VAL A 588 -19.95 -31.07 -30.27
N LYS A 589 -20.64 -32.21 -30.10
CA LYS A 589 -21.60 -32.74 -31.09
C LYS A 589 -22.87 -31.90 -31.25
N ASN A 590 -23.26 -31.11 -30.25
CA ASN A 590 -24.52 -30.37 -30.22
C ASN A 590 -24.32 -28.82 -30.18
N PRO A 591 -23.53 -28.22 -31.10
CA PRO A 591 -23.12 -26.82 -30.98
C PRO A 591 -24.28 -25.83 -31.10
N GLN A 592 -25.32 -26.16 -31.88
CA GLN A 592 -26.47 -25.26 -32.10
C GLN A 592 -27.35 -25.11 -30.85
N THR A 593 -27.53 -26.19 -30.08
CA THR A 593 -28.28 -26.16 -28.83
C THR A 593 -27.59 -25.24 -27.82
N TRP A 594 -26.27 -25.40 -27.68
CA TRP A 594 -25.47 -24.53 -26.82
C TRP A 594 -25.50 -23.08 -27.31
N ALA A 595 -25.36 -22.85 -28.61
CA ALA A 595 -25.36 -21.50 -29.15
C ALA A 595 -26.65 -20.73 -28.84
N SER A 596 -27.82 -21.36 -29.05
CA SER A 596 -29.12 -20.73 -28.72
C SER A 596 -29.25 -20.45 -27.23
N GLN A 597 -28.88 -21.40 -26.37
CA GLN A 597 -28.98 -21.24 -24.92
C GLN A 597 -28.05 -20.14 -24.39
N ILE A 598 -26.80 -20.11 -24.88
CA ILE A 598 -25.81 -19.10 -24.49
C ILE A 598 -26.21 -17.72 -25.00
N GLU A 599 -26.75 -17.63 -26.20
CA GLU A 599 -27.28 -16.38 -26.76
C GLU A 599 -28.44 -15.81 -25.94
N ASP A 600 -29.36 -16.66 -25.48
CA ASP A 600 -30.46 -16.26 -24.59
C ASP A 600 -29.93 -15.73 -23.25
N ILE A 601 -28.95 -16.40 -22.64
CA ILE A 601 -28.33 -15.97 -21.38
C ILE A 601 -27.60 -14.64 -21.57
N ARG A 602 -26.79 -14.53 -22.62
CA ARG A 602 -26.07 -13.29 -22.98
C ARG A 602 -27.05 -12.12 -23.15
N SER A 603 -28.14 -12.33 -23.88
CA SER A 603 -29.13 -11.28 -24.16
C SER A 603 -29.85 -10.78 -22.90
N ASN A 604 -29.98 -11.64 -21.88
CA ASN A 604 -30.56 -11.27 -20.58
C ASN A 604 -29.53 -10.60 -19.64
N MET A 605 -28.25 -10.96 -19.75
CA MET A 605 -27.18 -10.44 -18.90
C MET A 605 -26.52 -9.16 -19.41
N ILE A 606 -26.49 -8.94 -20.73
CA ILE A 606 -25.75 -7.84 -21.35
C ILE A 606 -26.74 -6.82 -21.91
N SER A 607 -26.72 -5.61 -21.38
CA SER A 607 -27.51 -4.49 -21.92
C SER A 607 -26.81 -3.84 -23.12
N ASN A 608 -27.56 -3.17 -23.99
CA ASN A 608 -27.02 -2.43 -25.16
C ASN A 608 -25.99 -3.21 -25.98
N LEU A 609 -26.20 -4.51 -26.22
CA LEU A 609 -25.29 -5.33 -27.02
C LEU A 609 -25.09 -4.68 -28.41
N GLY A 610 -23.83 -4.53 -28.82
CA GLY A 610 -23.39 -3.81 -30.02
C GLY A 610 -23.26 -2.29 -29.87
N HIS A 611 -23.72 -1.72 -28.76
CA HIS A 611 -23.77 -0.29 -28.47
C HIS A 611 -23.21 0.05 -27.08
N GLY A 612 -22.39 -0.83 -26.48
CA GLY A 612 -21.88 -0.65 -25.12
C GLY A 612 -21.03 0.62 -24.96
N GLY A 613 -20.13 0.88 -25.91
CA GLY A 613 -19.31 2.08 -25.94
C GLY A 613 -20.13 3.37 -26.07
N GLU A 614 -21.18 3.36 -26.88
CA GLU A 614 -22.11 4.48 -27.03
C GLU A 614 -22.87 4.77 -25.74
N ALA A 615 -23.48 3.75 -25.13
CA ALA A 615 -24.26 3.91 -23.91
C ALA A 615 -23.39 4.42 -22.75
N ALA A 616 -22.17 3.89 -22.60
CA ALA A 616 -21.21 4.36 -21.61
C ALA A 616 -20.77 5.80 -21.88
N GLY A 617 -20.38 6.12 -23.12
CA GLY A 617 -19.95 7.47 -23.51
C GLY A 617 -21.04 8.52 -23.30
N LYS A 618 -22.29 8.19 -23.68
CA LYS A 618 -23.45 9.06 -23.50
C LYS A 618 -23.72 9.35 -22.03
N PHE A 619 -23.73 8.32 -21.19
CA PHE A 619 -23.92 8.50 -19.75
C PHE A 619 -22.83 9.39 -19.15
N ILE A 620 -21.56 9.13 -19.46
CA ILE A 620 -20.44 9.94 -18.95
C ILE A 620 -20.57 11.40 -19.41
N LEU A 621 -20.95 11.64 -20.67
CA LEU A 621 -21.15 13.00 -21.17
C LEU A 621 -22.30 13.71 -20.45
N ASP A 622 -23.42 13.02 -20.23
CA ASP A 622 -24.57 13.58 -19.51
C ASP A 622 -24.18 13.99 -18.08
N GLU A 623 -23.36 13.19 -17.38
CA GLU A 623 -22.86 13.53 -16.05
C GLU A 623 -21.94 14.75 -16.08
N VAL A 624 -21.00 14.82 -17.02
CA VAL A 624 -20.15 16.00 -17.19
C VAL A 624 -21.00 17.26 -17.43
N LEU A 625 -22.00 17.18 -18.31
CA LEU A 625 -22.89 18.30 -18.60
C LEU A 625 -23.75 18.69 -17.39
N ALA A 626 -24.14 17.74 -16.54
CA ALA A 626 -24.86 18.01 -15.29
C ALA A 626 -24.00 18.82 -14.31
N HIS A 627 -22.73 18.43 -14.13
CA HIS A 627 -21.76 19.18 -13.30
C HIS A 627 -21.54 20.60 -13.83
N GLN A 628 -21.38 20.76 -15.14
CA GLN A 628 -21.21 22.08 -15.75
C GLN A 628 -22.42 22.98 -15.52
N LYS A 629 -23.64 22.44 -15.66
CA LYS A 629 -24.90 23.18 -15.39
C LYS A 629 -25.01 23.58 -13.92
N ALA A 630 -24.69 22.68 -12.99
CA ALA A 630 -24.70 23.00 -11.55
C ALA A 630 -23.77 24.19 -11.23
N LYS A 631 -22.54 24.17 -11.77
CA LYS A 631 -21.56 25.26 -11.60
C LYS A 631 -21.98 26.60 -12.23
N GLN A 632 -22.85 26.58 -13.23
CA GLN A 632 -23.40 27.79 -13.86
C GLN A 632 -24.59 28.36 -13.08
N GLY A 633 -25.36 27.52 -12.37
CA GLY A 633 -26.51 27.95 -11.56
C GLY A 633 -26.14 28.58 -10.22
N ASP A 634 -24.93 28.31 -9.71
CA ASP A 634 -24.40 28.89 -8.46
C ASP A 634 -23.68 30.26 -8.65
N LYS A 635 -23.60 30.75 -9.89
CA LYS A 635 -23.06 32.08 -10.25
C LYS A 635 -24.20 33.04 -10.59
#